data_AF-A0A7X0NXT0-F1
#
_entry.id   AF-A0A7X0NXT0-F1
#
_cell.length_a   1.000
_cell.length_b   1.000
_cell.length_c   1.000
_cell.angle_alpha   90.00
_cell.angle_beta   90.00
_cell.angle_gamma   90.00
#
_symmetry.space_group_name_H-M   'P 1'
#
loop_
_entity.id
_entity.type
_entity.pdbx_description
1 polymer ?
#
loop_
_entity_poly.entity_id
_entity_poly.type
_entity_poly.pdbx_seq_one_letter_code
_entity_poly.pdbx_strand_id
1 'polypeptide(L)'
;MRRLLAVTVAAALLAMPAPAALADPAPPVRDFGNGPERNEVAAGVPEQAAALDARAMPEAQPYGHSRERGYPRQTRLPLPPANPADSSIKLGLVPYHGIAPKLNELQQRSNRVSVEIIGRSYQGRDLYLVTVTEPESEARAREQERIRERIEHDPAAAARDRWLAARYKAPIFINANIHGNEWEGTDASLRTIEQLATSKDPAVASLLARNRLYFNVTANPDGRVNGVRQNGAGFDLNRDFVTASQPEARAMRQAIMDTQPVALVDLHGYVNGTLIEPTTPPHGANYEYDLFITNTYANGLGMEAAVNALGYTPEKDGVEPAQIPFRDSTDGWDDWPPIFTPQYAPFHGTVAAHTVEIPLDVNEPAYSNEPVEELRRRSAINTDVAAAAVRATYGFVQARHDRLIADQIEVFRRGAAGEPAKEVPLGIVPGFGPEDVYTTTFPRAYVIPAGSGQRSATAAARLVDHLVANDVRVERARSAFRSGGRTYPAGSYVVDMRQPKRGLANVMLEPGADISPRVGAMYDISGWSHALLWGATVEPVESLRARTEPVRAAAPTGSVPRTPGALALEVGDAKEVRALNDLLAQGIAVTWDDGTAIVPATARQAARTVADRYGVAFTPAGTATGTPLAPVRVAAAASADELFTLRELGFPVTPVSTAILNAGFDWSATDVLYVSSGLSHAALNQAARTALEAFLATGGVITRGRTGATFNTAAGLLTATTVAGNADGNGVVRVVSADDGLPGHSFVYSPLWFTGLGPEVTVEQSYAADGPLVAGHWRPREDGSGGGQEQARGQAAVVSGRDERGAAVVLFGTEPMFRNHPKGLFAQVAGALYWSSSVTGAAVTTP
;
A
#
# COMPACT_ATOMS: atom_id res chain seq x y z
N MET A 1 7.60 45.14 -75.20
CA MET A 1 9.04 44.85 -74.97
C MET A 1 9.51 45.61 -73.74
N ARG A 2 10.40 44.98 -72.95
CA ARG A 2 11.27 45.51 -71.89
C ARG A 2 10.79 45.41 -70.43
N ARG A 3 11.60 44.64 -69.71
CA ARG A 3 11.75 44.42 -68.27
C ARG A 3 11.95 45.75 -67.52
N LEU A 4 11.55 45.79 -66.25
CA LEU A 4 12.16 46.69 -65.26
C LEU A 4 12.34 45.93 -63.94
N LEU A 5 13.62 45.90 -63.53
CA LEU A 5 14.17 45.27 -62.34
C LEU A 5 13.90 46.11 -61.10
N ALA A 6 13.88 45.40 -59.97
CA ALA A 6 13.75 45.89 -58.60
C ALA A 6 14.95 46.72 -58.11
N VAL A 7 14.67 47.62 -57.16
CA VAL A 7 15.55 47.94 -56.03
C VAL A 7 14.64 48.19 -54.81
N THR A 8 14.75 47.36 -53.78
CA THR A 8 14.20 47.64 -52.44
C THR A 8 15.30 47.38 -51.41
N VAL A 9 15.53 48.39 -50.59
CA VAL A 9 16.59 48.48 -49.59
C VAL A 9 16.31 47.54 -48.41
N ALA A 10 17.30 46.73 -48.05
CA ALA A 10 17.28 45.88 -46.86
C ALA A 10 17.65 46.69 -45.61
N ALA A 11 16.79 46.64 -44.59
CA ALA A 11 17.14 47.01 -43.22
C ALA A 11 17.42 45.71 -42.44
N ALA A 12 18.65 45.56 -41.98
CA ALA A 12 19.10 44.44 -41.17
C ALA A 12 18.59 44.60 -39.72
N LEU A 13 17.70 43.71 -39.29
CA LEU A 13 17.39 43.46 -37.89
C LEU A 13 18.15 42.20 -37.47
N LEU A 14 19.11 42.37 -36.56
CA LEU A 14 19.82 41.29 -35.88
C LEU A 14 18.82 40.52 -35.00
N ALA A 15 18.39 39.35 -35.45
CA ALA A 15 17.68 38.39 -34.61
C ALA A 15 18.70 37.71 -33.69
N MET A 16 18.51 37.83 -32.37
CA MET A 16 19.19 36.97 -31.41
C MET A 16 18.65 35.54 -31.55
N PRO A 17 19.50 34.50 -31.46
CA PRO A 17 19.04 33.13 -31.53
C PRO A 17 18.13 32.85 -30.33
N ALA A 18 16.92 32.36 -30.61
CA ALA A 18 16.05 31.81 -29.58
C ALA A 18 16.80 30.63 -28.91
N PRO A 19 16.72 30.49 -27.57
CA PRO A 19 17.23 29.29 -26.92
C PRO A 19 16.50 28.09 -27.52
N ALA A 20 17.25 27.04 -27.86
CA ALA A 20 16.67 25.78 -28.28
C ALA A 20 15.68 25.34 -27.19
N ALA A 21 14.42 25.12 -27.56
CA ALA A 21 13.47 24.46 -26.70
C ALA A 21 14.08 23.10 -26.33
N LEU A 22 14.46 22.94 -25.06
CA LEU A 22 14.71 21.64 -24.48
C LEU A 22 13.44 20.84 -24.74
N ALA A 23 13.57 19.66 -25.37
CA ALA A 23 12.47 18.73 -25.48
C ALA A 23 11.93 18.51 -24.06
N ASP A 24 10.60 18.48 -23.90
CA ASP A 24 9.99 18.11 -22.63
C ASP A 24 10.64 16.79 -22.17
N PRO A 25 11.14 16.70 -20.93
CA PRO A 25 11.61 15.44 -20.40
C PRO A 25 10.51 14.40 -20.59
N ALA A 26 10.89 13.21 -21.05
CA ALA A 26 9.94 12.10 -21.08
C ALA A 26 9.28 12.00 -19.70
N PRO A 27 7.95 11.78 -19.63
CA PRO A 27 7.25 11.72 -18.35
C PRO A 27 7.99 10.74 -17.43
N PRO A 28 8.17 11.08 -16.14
CA PRO A 28 8.88 10.22 -15.20
C PRO A 28 8.34 8.79 -15.34
N VAL A 29 9.27 7.86 -15.54
CA VAL A 29 8.97 6.47 -15.87
C VAL A 29 8.02 5.94 -14.81
N ARG A 30 6.81 5.55 -15.22
CA ARG A 30 5.84 4.88 -14.35
C ARG A 30 6.55 3.72 -13.64
N ASP A 31 6.41 3.68 -12.33
CA ASP A 31 7.10 2.74 -11.49
C ASP A 31 6.55 1.32 -11.66
N PHE A 32 7.45 0.41 -12.05
CA PHE A 32 7.18 -0.99 -12.43
C PHE A 32 7.03 -1.95 -11.23
N GLY A 33 6.85 -1.42 -10.02
CA GLY A 33 6.79 -2.23 -8.82
C GLY A 33 5.55 -3.14 -8.73
N ASN A 34 4.41 -2.73 -9.33
CA ASN A 34 3.09 -3.38 -9.19
C ASN A 34 2.04 -2.90 -10.23
N GLY A 35 2.47 -2.53 -11.43
CA GLY A 35 1.66 -2.23 -12.61
C GLY A 35 1.26 -3.47 -13.42
N PRO A 36 0.81 -3.31 -14.69
CA PRO A 36 0.41 -4.43 -15.56
C PRO A 36 1.48 -5.52 -15.70
N GLU A 37 2.76 -5.18 -15.52
CA GLU A 37 3.92 -6.07 -15.51
C GLU A 37 3.89 -7.10 -14.38
N ARG A 38 3.10 -6.89 -13.31
CA ARG A 38 2.88 -7.93 -12.27
C ARG A 38 2.30 -9.23 -12.84
N ASN A 39 1.72 -9.16 -14.05
CA ASN A 39 1.17 -10.30 -14.77
C ASN A 39 2.22 -11.12 -15.53
N GLU A 40 3.46 -10.65 -15.62
CA GLU A 40 4.48 -11.25 -16.49
C GLU A 40 5.30 -12.33 -15.79
N VAL A 41 5.66 -12.12 -14.52
CA VAL A 41 6.55 -13.03 -13.77
C VAL A 41 5.82 -13.61 -12.56
N ALA A 42 5.76 -14.95 -12.48
CA ALA A 42 5.22 -15.65 -11.33
C ALA A 42 6.21 -15.61 -10.16
N ALA A 43 5.70 -15.35 -8.96
CA ALA A 43 6.50 -15.35 -7.75
C ALA A 43 6.91 -16.77 -7.33
N GLY A 44 8.02 -16.90 -6.60
CA GLY A 44 8.54 -18.20 -6.13
C GLY A 44 9.56 -18.89 -7.04
N VAL A 45 10.21 -18.14 -7.96
CA VAL A 45 11.50 -18.51 -8.56
C VAL A 45 12.56 -18.66 -7.44
N PRO A 46 13.58 -19.53 -7.52
CA PRO A 46 14.31 -20.09 -6.36
C PRO A 46 14.81 -19.10 -5.29
N GLU A 47 15.10 -17.85 -5.63
CA GLU A 47 15.51 -16.80 -4.69
C GLU A 47 14.37 -16.29 -3.76
N GLN A 48 13.11 -16.44 -4.16
CA GLN A 48 11.93 -16.02 -3.39
C GLN A 48 11.28 -17.18 -2.60
N ALA A 49 11.49 -18.43 -3.01
CA ALA A 49 10.77 -19.59 -2.47
C ALA A 49 11.10 -19.91 -1.00
N ALA A 50 12.33 -19.63 -0.56
CA ALA A 50 12.74 -19.83 0.84
C ALA A 50 12.17 -18.77 1.80
N ALA A 51 11.69 -17.64 1.27
CA ALA A 51 11.22 -16.50 2.06
C ALA A 51 9.73 -16.59 2.41
N LEU A 52 8.90 -17.19 1.55
CA LEU A 52 7.44 -17.03 1.59
C LEU A 52 6.67 -17.93 2.59
N ASP A 53 7.29 -18.33 3.71
CA ASP A 53 6.58 -19.05 4.77
C ASP A 53 5.78 -18.07 5.64
N ALA A 54 4.52 -17.84 5.27
CA ALA A 54 3.59 -16.98 6.01
C ALA A 54 3.22 -17.51 7.42
N ARG A 55 3.66 -18.72 7.80
CA ARG A 55 3.22 -19.40 9.04
C ARG A 55 3.73 -18.75 10.32
N ALA A 56 4.68 -17.82 10.24
CA ALA A 56 5.09 -17.02 11.39
C ALA A 56 5.51 -15.62 10.95
N MET A 57 4.54 -14.78 10.52
CA MET A 57 4.77 -13.34 10.63
C MET A 57 5.13 -13.07 12.09
N PRO A 58 6.27 -12.42 12.40
CA PRO A 58 6.55 -12.01 13.76
C PRO A 58 5.34 -11.20 14.25
N GLU A 59 4.76 -11.58 15.40
CA GLU A 59 3.79 -10.71 16.05
C GLU A 59 4.44 -9.35 16.20
N ALA A 60 3.69 -8.28 15.89
CA ALA A 60 4.11 -6.93 16.20
C ALA A 60 4.23 -6.83 17.72
N GLN A 61 5.42 -7.11 18.24
CA GLN A 61 5.77 -6.77 19.61
C GLN A 61 5.55 -5.25 19.72
N PRO A 62 4.95 -4.74 20.81
CA PRO A 62 4.96 -3.31 21.07
C PRO A 62 6.43 -2.89 21.26
N TYR A 63 7.07 -2.47 20.19
CA TYR A 63 8.40 -1.90 20.22
C TYR A 63 8.26 -0.52 20.84
N GLY A 64 8.51 -0.41 22.13
CA GLY A 64 8.30 0.83 22.85
C GLY A 64 9.02 0.81 24.17
N HIS A 65 10.23 1.35 24.20
CA HIS A 65 10.70 1.95 25.44
C HIS A 65 9.76 3.12 25.78
N SER A 66 9.46 3.32 27.07
CA SER A 66 8.67 4.48 27.49
C SER A 66 9.26 5.76 26.90
N ARG A 67 8.44 6.52 26.17
CA ARG A 67 8.82 7.80 25.55
C ARG A 67 9.30 8.83 26.59
N GLU A 68 9.04 8.56 27.86
CA GLU A 68 9.40 9.41 29.01
C GLU A 68 10.83 9.22 29.53
N ARG A 69 11.57 8.16 29.14
CA ARG A 69 12.87 7.79 29.75
C ARG A 69 14.01 8.83 29.63
N GLY A 70 13.87 9.87 28.81
CA GLY A 70 14.97 10.77 28.44
C GLY A 70 15.80 10.25 27.25
N TYR A 71 16.79 11.03 26.84
CA TYR A 71 17.76 10.70 25.80
C TYR A 71 19.20 10.96 26.31
N PRO A 72 20.19 10.13 25.92
CA PRO A 72 20.09 9.05 24.94
C PRO A 72 19.46 7.78 25.50
N ARG A 73 18.72 7.05 24.66
CA ARG A 73 18.22 5.69 24.93
C ARG A 73 19.15 4.70 24.23
N GLN A 74 20.12 4.20 24.98
CA GLN A 74 21.10 3.28 24.42
C GLN A 74 20.58 1.84 24.45
N THR A 75 20.65 1.18 23.30
CA THR A 75 20.34 -0.24 23.14
C THR A 75 21.57 -0.94 22.56
N ARG A 76 22.03 -2.00 23.23
CA ARG A 76 23.07 -2.86 22.65
C ARG A 76 22.45 -3.69 21.53
N LEU A 77 22.74 -3.33 20.29
CA LEU A 77 22.16 -3.99 19.12
C LEU A 77 22.79 -5.37 18.92
N PRO A 78 21.99 -6.41 18.60
CA PRO A 78 22.51 -7.68 18.11
C PRO A 78 23.38 -7.48 16.88
N LEU A 79 24.41 -8.31 16.72
CA LEU A 79 25.29 -8.28 15.55
C LEU A 79 24.83 -9.39 14.59
N PRO A 80 24.28 -9.06 13.41
CA PRO A 80 23.95 -10.06 12.41
C PRO A 80 25.23 -10.78 11.95
N PRO A 81 25.14 -12.06 11.55
CA PRO A 81 26.28 -12.74 10.93
C PRO A 81 26.70 -12.01 9.65
N ALA A 82 28.00 -12.05 9.35
CA ALA A 82 28.52 -11.48 8.11
C ALA A 82 27.90 -12.20 6.91
N ASN A 83 27.36 -11.42 5.98
CA ASN A 83 26.83 -11.92 4.72
C ASN A 83 27.68 -11.36 3.56
N PRO A 84 28.60 -12.15 2.97
CA PRO A 84 29.40 -11.69 1.84
C PRO A 84 28.58 -11.56 0.53
N ALA A 85 27.36 -12.10 0.48
CA ALA A 85 26.45 -11.99 -0.66
C ALA A 85 25.52 -10.78 -0.57
N ASP A 86 25.68 -9.88 0.41
CA ASP A 86 24.91 -8.65 0.49
C ASP A 86 25.20 -7.74 -0.71
N SER A 87 24.18 -7.46 -1.52
CA SER A 87 24.32 -6.76 -2.80
C SER A 87 24.91 -5.35 -2.66
N SER A 88 24.79 -4.71 -1.49
CA SER A 88 25.35 -3.37 -1.24
C SER A 88 26.89 -3.34 -1.20
N ILE A 89 27.55 -4.50 -0.98
CA ILE A 89 29.02 -4.59 -0.91
C ILE A 89 29.68 -4.22 -2.25
N LYS A 90 29.06 -4.62 -3.37
CA LYS A 90 29.56 -4.31 -4.72
C LYS A 90 29.68 -2.78 -4.92
N LEU A 91 28.68 -2.06 -4.41
CA LEU A 91 28.58 -0.59 -4.47
C LEU A 91 29.52 0.14 -3.51
N GLY A 92 30.26 -0.59 -2.67
CA GLY A 92 31.14 0.02 -1.66
C GLY A 92 30.39 0.67 -0.49
N LEU A 93 29.11 0.35 -0.32
CA LEU A 93 28.24 0.84 0.74
C LEU A 93 28.29 -0.06 1.97
N VAL A 94 27.73 0.41 3.08
CA VAL A 94 27.66 -0.39 4.32
C VAL A 94 26.69 -1.56 4.15
N PRO A 95 27.14 -2.83 4.29
CA PRO A 95 26.24 -3.98 4.27
C PRO A 95 25.37 -4.02 5.52
N TYR A 96 24.24 -4.71 5.45
CA TYR A 96 23.27 -4.79 6.56
C TYR A 96 23.93 -5.23 7.87
N HIS A 97 24.78 -6.27 7.81
CA HIS A 97 25.53 -6.77 8.98
C HIS A 97 26.55 -5.76 9.54
N GLY A 98 26.93 -4.74 8.76
CA GLY A 98 27.81 -3.64 9.16
C GLY A 98 27.11 -2.44 9.81
N ILE A 99 25.78 -2.35 9.74
CA ILE A 99 24.99 -1.24 10.30
C ILE A 99 25.02 -1.28 11.84
N ALA A 100 24.62 -2.39 12.45
CA ALA A 100 24.56 -2.53 13.90
C ALA A 100 25.91 -2.29 14.62
N PRO A 101 27.07 -2.79 14.12
CA PRO A 101 28.38 -2.43 14.65
C PRO A 101 28.63 -0.91 14.69
N LYS A 102 28.39 -0.20 13.58
CA LYS A 102 28.57 1.27 13.50
C LYS A 102 27.68 2.01 14.47
N LEU A 103 26.41 1.62 14.57
CA LEU A 103 25.46 2.24 15.50
C LEU A 103 25.82 1.98 16.98
N ASN A 104 26.28 0.77 17.32
CA ASN A 104 26.81 0.47 18.65
C ASN A 104 28.03 1.34 19.00
N GLU A 105 28.94 1.54 18.05
CA GLU A 105 30.11 2.41 18.24
C GLU A 105 29.70 3.88 18.45
N LEU A 106 28.80 4.40 17.62
CA LEU A 106 28.31 5.78 17.73
C LEU A 106 27.61 6.06 19.06
N GLN A 107 26.79 5.11 19.54
CA GLN A 107 26.18 5.20 20.87
C GLN A 107 27.22 5.33 21.98
N GLN A 108 28.36 4.62 21.89
CA GLN A 108 29.42 4.70 22.90
C GLN A 108 30.19 6.04 22.83
N ARG A 109 30.38 6.58 21.62
CA ARG A 109 31.18 7.78 21.37
C ARG A 109 30.41 9.09 21.55
N SER A 110 29.08 9.06 21.56
CA SER A 110 28.23 10.26 21.65
C SER A 110 27.04 10.07 22.58
N ASN A 111 26.79 11.08 23.43
CA ASN A 111 25.58 11.15 24.25
C ASN A 111 24.36 11.73 23.51
N ARG A 112 24.47 11.96 22.19
CA ARG A 112 23.39 12.49 21.35
C ARG A 112 22.61 11.42 20.58
N VAL A 113 23.10 10.17 20.58
CA VAL A 113 22.59 9.09 19.74
C VAL A 113 21.83 8.07 20.59
N SER A 114 20.61 7.78 20.17
CA SER A 114 19.78 6.70 20.68
C SER A 114 19.46 5.75 19.55
N VAL A 115 19.44 4.44 19.82
CA VAL A 115 19.06 3.46 18.80
C VAL A 115 18.06 2.49 19.40
N GLU A 116 16.95 2.30 18.69
CA GLU A 116 15.85 1.42 19.07
C GLU A 116 15.59 0.42 17.94
N ILE A 117 15.29 -0.84 18.28
CA ILE A 117 14.77 -1.81 17.33
C ILE A 117 13.26 -1.64 17.31
N ILE A 118 12.71 -1.18 16.19
CA ILE A 118 11.29 -0.82 16.05
C ILE A 118 10.44 -1.90 15.39
N GLY A 119 11.08 -3.00 14.99
CA GLY A 119 10.45 -4.02 14.16
C GLY A 119 11.43 -5.08 13.72
N ARG A 120 10.88 -6.11 13.09
CA ARG A 120 11.63 -7.05 12.27
C ARG A 120 10.98 -7.14 10.89
N SER A 121 11.81 -7.28 9.88
CA SER A 121 11.37 -7.55 8.52
C SER A 121 10.68 -8.90 8.39
N TYR A 122 10.11 -9.15 7.22
CA TYR A 122 9.48 -10.43 6.91
C TYR A 122 10.44 -11.64 7.08
N GLN A 123 11.71 -11.51 6.69
CA GLN A 123 12.75 -12.52 6.89
C GLN A 123 13.44 -12.41 8.26
N GLY A 124 12.93 -11.59 9.18
CA GLY A 124 13.37 -11.53 10.58
C GLY A 124 14.57 -10.62 10.88
N ARG A 125 14.96 -9.72 9.97
CA ARG A 125 16.03 -8.73 10.19
C ARG A 125 15.53 -7.55 11.02
N ASP A 126 16.30 -7.12 12.02
CA ASP A 126 15.94 -5.99 12.88
C ASP A 126 15.87 -4.66 12.08
N LEU A 127 14.84 -3.85 12.37
CA LEU A 127 14.64 -2.50 11.84
C LEU A 127 15.13 -1.46 12.86
N TYR A 128 16.04 -0.58 12.45
CA TYR A 128 16.70 0.36 13.36
C TYR A 128 16.17 1.80 13.21
N LEU A 129 15.62 2.35 14.29
CA LEU A 129 15.31 3.76 14.42
C LEU A 129 16.42 4.45 15.23
N VAL A 130 17.08 5.44 14.64
CA VAL A 130 18.11 6.24 15.31
C VAL A 130 17.58 7.63 15.63
N THR A 131 17.63 8.03 16.90
CA THR A 131 17.28 9.39 17.32
C THR A 131 18.54 10.18 17.61
N VAL A 132 18.70 11.34 16.96
CA VAL A 132 19.78 12.29 17.20
C VAL A 132 19.21 13.58 17.78
N THR A 133 19.57 13.88 19.03
CA THR A 133 19.14 15.11 19.74
C THR A 133 20.12 15.46 20.88
N GLU A 134 19.99 16.65 21.46
CA GLU A 134 20.69 17.00 22.69
C GLU A 134 20.27 16.06 23.83
N PRO A 135 21.17 15.68 24.76
CA PRO A 135 20.80 14.92 25.95
C PRO A 135 19.60 15.53 26.71
N GLU A 136 18.67 14.67 27.09
CA GLU A 136 17.43 15.05 27.75
C GLU A 136 17.21 14.22 29.01
N SER A 137 16.90 14.90 30.11
CA SER A 137 16.43 14.22 31.31
C SER A 137 15.03 13.64 31.10
N GLU A 138 14.67 12.69 31.94
CA GLU A 138 13.32 12.10 31.99
C GLU A 138 12.22 13.18 32.15
N ALA A 139 12.48 14.23 32.94
CA ALA A 139 11.56 15.35 33.11
C ALA A 139 11.35 16.15 31.81
N ARG A 140 12.42 16.39 31.04
CA ARG A 140 12.34 17.04 29.72
C ARG A 140 11.57 16.14 28.74
N ALA A 141 11.89 14.86 28.69
CA ALA A 141 11.18 13.92 27.81
C ALA A 141 9.68 13.84 28.13
N ARG A 142 9.29 13.78 29.41
CA ARG A 142 7.89 13.89 29.84
C ARG A 142 7.22 15.20 29.45
N GLU A 143 7.94 16.32 29.46
CA GLU A 143 7.39 17.59 28.97
C GLU A 143 7.15 17.54 27.46
N GLN A 144 8.12 17.05 26.68
CA GLN A 144 7.98 16.90 25.23
C GLN A 144 6.79 15.99 24.87
N GLU A 145 6.65 14.87 25.57
CA GLU A 145 5.52 13.95 25.39
C GLU A 145 4.17 14.61 25.70
N ARG A 146 4.06 15.33 26.82
CA ARG A 146 2.84 16.08 27.16
C ARG A 146 2.50 17.16 26.15
N ILE A 147 3.50 17.80 25.54
CA ILE A 147 3.28 18.80 24.49
C ILE A 147 2.81 18.11 23.20
N ARG A 148 3.48 17.02 22.77
CA ARG A 148 3.07 16.20 21.61
C ARG A 148 1.60 15.77 21.74
N GLU A 149 1.25 15.14 22.86
CA GLU A 149 -0.12 14.70 23.16
C GLU A 149 -1.11 15.87 23.20
N ARG A 150 -0.70 17.06 23.67
CA ARG A 150 -1.56 18.25 23.63
C ARG A 150 -1.77 18.75 22.19
N ILE A 151 -0.74 18.76 21.36
CA ILE A 151 -0.83 19.17 19.94
C ILE A 151 -1.90 18.34 19.23
N GLU A 152 -1.94 17.02 19.47
CA GLU A 152 -2.92 16.15 18.83
C GLU A 152 -4.28 16.14 19.57
N HIS A 153 -4.31 15.93 20.88
CA HIS A 153 -5.55 15.63 21.61
C HIS A 153 -6.29 16.87 22.13
N ASP A 154 -5.61 18.01 22.29
CA ASP A 154 -6.22 19.31 22.60
C ASP A 154 -5.58 20.44 21.77
N PRO A 155 -5.72 20.39 20.43
CA PRO A 155 -5.07 21.32 19.52
C PRO A 155 -5.56 22.76 19.72
N ALA A 156 -6.78 22.95 20.23
CA ALA A 156 -7.31 24.27 20.54
C ALA A 156 -6.57 24.92 21.73
N ALA A 157 -6.23 24.15 22.76
CA ALA A 157 -5.37 24.64 23.84
C ALA A 157 -3.92 24.82 23.37
N ALA A 158 -3.40 23.89 22.55
CA ALA A 158 -2.07 24.00 21.96
C ALA A 158 -1.92 25.33 21.17
N ALA A 159 -2.90 25.67 20.33
CA ALA A 159 -2.90 26.89 19.53
C ALA A 159 -2.92 28.19 20.36
N ARG A 160 -3.45 28.15 21.60
CA ARG A 160 -3.48 29.32 22.50
C ARG A 160 -2.20 29.47 23.33
N ASP A 161 -1.39 28.43 23.45
CA ASP A 161 -0.17 28.41 24.24
C ASP A 161 0.99 29.06 23.47
N ARG A 162 1.18 30.37 23.68
CA ARG A 162 2.22 31.18 23.01
C ARG A 162 3.66 30.73 23.29
N TRP A 163 3.87 29.88 24.30
CA TRP A 163 5.19 29.38 24.70
C TRP A 163 5.41 27.92 24.29
N LEU A 164 4.43 27.28 23.65
CA LEU A 164 4.51 25.87 23.27
C LEU A 164 5.66 25.63 22.29
N ALA A 165 5.71 26.36 21.17
CA ALA A 165 6.77 26.21 20.17
C ALA A 165 8.17 26.46 20.74
N ALA A 166 8.34 27.40 21.68
CA ALA A 166 9.64 27.65 22.31
C ALA A 166 10.11 26.50 23.22
N ARG A 167 9.19 25.68 23.73
CA ARG A 167 9.48 24.53 24.61
C ARG A 167 9.53 23.21 23.86
N TYR A 168 8.79 23.07 22.76
CA TYR A 168 8.72 21.85 21.99
C TYR A 168 9.92 21.71 21.05
N LYS A 169 10.48 20.51 20.95
CA LYS A 169 11.48 20.19 19.95
C LYS A 169 10.79 19.66 18.69
N ALA A 170 11.01 20.31 17.54
CA ALA A 170 10.43 19.86 16.29
C ALA A 170 10.96 18.47 15.87
N PRO A 171 10.09 17.49 15.63
CA PRO A 171 10.46 16.16 15.13
C PRO A 171 10.65 16.16 13.61
N ILE A 172 11.77 15.60 13.14
CA ILE A 172 12.13 15.46 11.72
C ILE A 172 12.37 13.98 11.44
N PHE A 173 11.68 13.40 10.47
CA PHE A 173 11.78 11.98 10.14
C PHE A 173 12.48 11.77 8.79
N ILE A 174 13.51 10.93 8.76
CA ILE A 174 14.22 10.53 7.56
C ILE A 174 14.01 9.04 7.40
N ASN A 175 13.37 8.65 6.31
CA ASN A 175 13.20 7.28 5.88
C ASN A 175 14.22 6.97 4.77
N ALA A 176 14.86 5.81 4.85
CA ALA A 176 15.84 5.40 3.86
C ALA A 176 15.63 3.94 3.44
N ASN A 177 15.86 3.68 2.15
CA ASN A 177 15.97 2.32 1.59
C ASN A 177 14.67 1.52 1.82
N ILE A 178 13.52 2.15 1.54
CA ILE A 178 12.20 1.48 1.49
C ILE A 178 12.11 0.53 0.29
N HIS A 179 12.74 0.91 -0.81
CA HIS A 179 13.07 -0.01 -1.90
C HIS A 179 14.45 -0.57 -1.64
N GLY A 180 14.56 -1.90 -1.59
CA GLY A 180 15.79 -2.56 -1.16
C GLY A 180 16.98 -2.28 -2.07
N ASN A 181 16.75 -2.19 -3.37
CA ASN A 181 17.76 -1.88 -4.40
C ASN A 181 18.04 -0.38 -4.58
N GLU A 182 17.63 0.48 -3.63
CA GLU A 182 17.96 1.91 -3.59
C GLU A 182 18.77 2.16 -2.31
N TRP A 183 20.09 1.88 -2.36
CA TRP A 183 20.89 1.62 -1.17
C TRP A 183 21.43 2.87 -0.46
N GLU A 184 21.68 3.95 -1.19
CA GLU A 184 22.53 5.08 -0.78
C GLU A 184 21.92 5.92 0.34
N GLY A 185 20.59 5.97 0.44
CA GLY A 185 19.90 6.68 1.52
C GLY A 185 20.32 6.19 2.93
N THR A 186 20.66 4.91 3.07
CA THR A 186 21.17 4.32 4.31
C THR A 186 22.53 4.92 4.69
N ASP A 187 23.46 4.98 3.73
CA ASP A 187 24.81 5.50 3.96
C ASP A 187 24.79 7.03 4.16
N ALA A 188 23.91 7.74 3.46
CA ALA A 188 23.66 9.16 3.69
C ALA A 188 23.11 9.43 5.11
N SER A 189 22.21 8.58 5.58
CA SER A 189 21.68 8.62 6.95
C SER A 189 22.78 8.35 7.98
N LEU A 190 23.56 7.27 7.82
CA LEU A 190 24.66 6.93 8.73
C LEU A 190 25.71 8.05 8.80
N ARG A 191 26.07 8.63 7.65
CA ARG A 191 27.00 9.76 7.55
C ARG A 191 26.44 11.00 8.29
N THR A 192 25.17 11.31 8.10
CA THR A 192 24.51 12.45 8.75
C THR A 192 24.43 12.25 10.27
N ILE A 193 24.07 11.04 10.72
CA ILE A 193 24.05 10.67 12.14
C ILE A 193 25.44 10.89 12.75
N GLU A 194 26.50 10.36 12.14
CA GLU A 194 27.87 10.51 12.64
C GLU A 194 28.31 11.98 12.70
N GLN A 195 28.02 12.76 11.65
CA GLN A 195 28.32 14.20 11.60
C GLN A 195 27.66 14.95 12.76
N LEU A 196 26.35 14.77 12.96
CA LEU A 196 25.61 15.46 14.02
C LEU A 196 26.00 14.98 15.43
N ALA A 197 26.26 13.69 15.57
CA ALA A 197 26.65 13.06 16.83
C ALA A 197 28.02 13.54 17.34
N THR A 198 28.96 13.82 16.42
CA THR A 198 30.36 14.12 16.75
C THR A 198 30.75 15.59 16.55
N SER A 199 29.90 16.39 15.90
CA SER A 199 30.18 17.81 15.63
C SER A 199 30.32 18.64 16.91
N LYS A 200 31.34 19.51 16.88
CA LYS A 200 31.60 20.56 17.89
C LYS A 200 31.10 21.93 17.45
N ASP A 201 30.46 22.03 16.29
CA ASP A 201 29.91 23.27 15.77
C ASP A 201 28.75 23.76 16.67
N PRO A 202 28.81 25.01 17.20
CA PRO A 202 27.71 25.60 17.95
C PRO A 202 26.37 25.61 17.18
N ALA A 203 26.39 25.70 15.85
CA ALA A 203 25.18 25.63 15.03
C ALA A 203 24.49 24.26 15.14
N VAL A 204 25.26 23.17 15.17
CA VAL A 204 24.71 21.82 15.39
C VAL A 204 24.17 21.66 16.80
N ALA A 205 24.84 22.22 17.81
CA ALA A 205 24.31 22.22 19.18
C ALA A 205 22.95 22.98 19.25
N SER A 206 22.86 24.15 18.60
CA SER A 206 21.61 24.91 18.51
C SER A 206 20.50 24.16 17.77
N LEU A 207 20.85 23.46 16.68
CA LEU A 207 19.92 22.60 15.95
C LEU A 207 19.35 21.50 16.86
N LEU A 208 20.20 20.73 17.53
CA LEU A 208 19.77 19.60 18.36
C LEU A 208 19.10 20.02 19.69
N ALA A 209 19.31 21.27 20.13
CA ALA A 209 18.60 21.85 21.26
C ALA A 209 17.12 22.13 20.94
N ARG A 210 16.79 22.37 19.66
CA ARG A 210 15.43 22.69 19.20
C ARG A 210 14.77 21.59 18.38
N ASN A 211 15.49 20.56 17.96
CA ASN A 211 14.95 19.52 17.08
C ASN A 211 15.32 18.12 17.57
N ARG A 212 14.53 17.14 17.14
CA ARG A 212 14.83 15.72 17.24
C ARG A 212 14.80 15.12 15.85
N LEU A 213 15.91 14.56 15.41
CA LEU A 213 16.01 13.90 14.11
C LEU A 213 15.87 12.40 14.33
N TYR A 214 14.98 11.76 13.58
CA TYR A 214 14.71 10.33 13.60
C TYR A 214 15.08 9.75 12.24
N PHE A 215 15.89 8.69 12.23
CA PHE A 215 16.34 8.02 11.02
C PHE A 215 15.89 6.56 11.05
N ASN A 216 14.97 6.18 10.16
CA ASN A 216 14.77 4.79 9.81
C ASN A 216 15.86 4.39 8.80
N VAL A 217 16.94 3.80 9.31
CA VAL A 217 18.21 3.66 8.58
C VAL A 217 18.10 2.73 7.37
N THR A 218 17.28 1.69 7.48
CA THR A 218 16.93 0.79 6.37
C THR A 218 15.52 0.25 6.62
N ALA A 219 14.57 0.73 5.81
CA ALA A 219 13.18 0.32 5.89
C ALA A 219 12.95 -1.10 5.34
N ASN A 220 13.72 -1.51 4.33
CA ASN A 220 13.62 -2.82 3.68
C ASN A 220 14.96 -3.57 3.69
N PRO A 221 15.40 -4.09 4.84
CA PRO A 221 16.67 -4.82 4.92
C PRO A 221 16.65 -6.15 4.14
N ASP A 222 15.47 -6.72 3.88
CA ASP A 222 15.35 -7.95 3.09
C ASP A 222 15.65 -7.70 1.61
N GLY A 223 14.97 -6.71 1.02
CA GLY A 223 15.23 -6.28 -0.34
C GLY A 223 16.67 -5.76 -0.49
N ARG A 224 17.18 -5.02 0.51
CA ARG A 224 18.55 -4.49 0.53
C ARG A 224 19.61 -5.56 0.35
N VAL A 225 19.51 -6.60 1.16
CA VAL A 225 20.49 -7.70 1.14
C VAL A 225 20.42 -8.47 -0.18
N ASN A 226 19.20 -8.66 -0.71
CA ASN A 226 18.98 -9.43 -1.94
C ASN A 226 19.13 -8.59 -3.22
N GLY A 227 19.26 -7.26 -3.10
CA GLY A 227 19.34 -6.33 -4.22
C GLY A 227 18.06 -6.24 -5.07
N VAL A 228 16.90 -6.39 -4.42
CA VAL A 228 15.60 -6.25 -5.07
C VAL A 228 14.80 -5.11 -4.44
N ARG A 229 13.88 -4.54 -5.21
CA ARG A 229 13.02 -3.44 -4.76
C ARG A 229 12.10 -3.86 -3.62
N GLN A 230 11.41 -4.99 -3.80
CA GLN A 230 10.39 -5.48 -2.89
C GLN A 230 10.96 -6.04 -1.58
N ASN A 231 10.13 -6.20 -0.55
CA ASN A 231 10.52 -6.85 0.71
C ASN A 231 10.63 -8.38 0.55
N GLY A 232 10.92 -9.07 1.65
CA GLY A 232 11.04 -10.54 1.65
C GLY A 232 9.77 -11.30 1.24
N ALA A 233 8.60 -10.65 1.30
CA ALA A 233 7.32 -11.22 0.84
C ALA A 233 6.99 -10.85 -0.62
N GLY A 234 7.83 -10.08 -1.30
CA GLY A 234 7.61 -9.60 -2.67
C GLY A 234 6.66 -8.40 -2.77
N PHE A 235 6.45 -7.65 -1.68
CA PHE A 235 5.66 -6.42 -1.67
C PHE A 235 6.52 -5.19 -1.91
N ASP A 236 6.01 -4.23 -2.69
CA ASP A 236 6.51 -2.87 -2.68
C ASP A 236 5.98 -2.16 -1.42
N LEU A 237 6.89 -1.84 -0.49
CA LEU A 237 6.53 -1.22 0.78
C LEU A 237 5.99 0.21 0.62
N ASN A 238 6.42 0.93 -0.43
CA ASN A 238 5.92 2.26 -0.74
C ASN A 238 4.56 2.21 -1.45
N ARG A 239 3.82 1.09 -1.31
CA ARG A 239 2.42 0.93 -1.76
C ARG A 239 1.54 0.30 -0.67
N ASP A 240 2.08 0.12 0.53
CA ASP A 240 1.45 -0.69 1.59
C ASP A 240 1.07 0.12 2.84
N PHE A 241 1.38 1.41 2.96
CA PHE A 241 1.23 2.14 4.23
C PHE A 241 -0.18 2.09 4.82
N VAL A 242 -1.18 2.40 3.99
CA VAL A 242 -2.56 2.42 4.47
C VAL A 242 -3.14 1.01 4.61
N THR A 243 -2.69 0.00 3.84
CA THR A 243 -3.09 -1.41 4.04
C THR A 243 -2.46 -1.99 5.31
N ALA A 244 -1.21 -1.61 5.54
CA ALA A 244 -0.28 -2.11 6.54
C ALA A 244 -0.22 -3.65 6.57
N SER A 245 -0.11 -4.30 5.40
CA SER A 245 -0.04 -5.77 5.32
C SER A 245 1.33 -6.29 5.76
N GLN A 246 2.40 -5.54 5.50
CA GLN A 246 3.78 -5.94 5.76
C GLN A 246 4.26 -5.50 7.15
N PRO A 247 5.18 -6.26 7.78
CA PRO A 247 5.67 -5.92 9.11
C PRO A 247 6.53 -4.64 9.10
N GLU A 248 7.26 -4.38 8.02
CA GLU A 248 8.05 -3.16 7.85
C GLU A 248 7.15 -1.92 7.77
N ALA A 249 6.09 -1.98 6.96
CA ALA A 249 5.11 -0.89 6.84
C ALA A 249 4.42 -0.59 8.19
N ARG A 250 4.05 -1.64 8.95
CA ARG A 250 3.49 -1.49 10.30
C ARG A 250 4.45 -0.82 11.28
N ALA A 251 5.75 -1.17 11.23
CA ALA A 251 6.77 -0.55 12.07
C ALA A 251 7.01 0.93 11.70
N MET A 252 7.10 1.24 10.40
CA MET A 252 7.24 2.62 9.91
C MET A 252 6.03 3.48 10.27
N ARG A 253 4.81 2.96 10.07
CA ARG A 253 3.58 3.61 10.49
C ARG A 253 3.62 3.97 11.97
N GLN A 254 3.98 3.00 12.83
CA GLN A 254 4.09 3.22 14.26
C GLN A 254 5.14 4.29 14.60
N ALA A 255 6.29 4.28 13.91
CA ALA A 255 7.33 5.30 14.09
C ALA A 255 6.86 6.70 13.68
N ILE A 256 6.10 6.85 12.59
CA ILE A 256 5.50 8.13 12.17
C ILE A 256 4.51 8.62 13.24
N MET A 257 3.63 7.74 13.73
CA MET A 257 2.68 8.08 14.79
C MET A 257 3.38 8.50 16.09
N ASP A 258 4.38 7.74 16.52
CA ASP A 258 5.09 7.99 17.77
C ASP A 258 5.94 9.25 17.73
N THR A 259 6.54 9.56 16.58
CA THR A 259 7.42 10.73 16.43
C THR A 259 6.65 12.00 16.07
N GLN A 260 5.46 11.88 15.44
CA GLN A 260 4.60 12.99 15.01
C GLN A 260 5.38 14.08 14.22
N PRO A 261 6.09 13.71 13.14
CA PRO A 261 7.03 14.61 12.47
C PRO A 261 6.36 15.86 11.93
N VAL A 262 7.04 17.01 12.00
CA VAL A 262 6.62 18.22 11.26
C VAL A 262 7.12 18.17 9.82
N ALA A 263 8.25 17.48 9.60
CA ALA A 263 8.83 17.25 8.28
C ALA A 263 9.28 15.79 8.11
N LEU A 264 9.05 15.23 6.92
CA LEU A 264 9.47 13.89 6.53
C LEU A 264 10.21 13.91 5.18
N VAL A 265 11.30 13.15 5.07
CA VAL A 265 11.99 12.88 3.81
C VAL A 265 12.09 11.37 3.63
N ASP A 266 11.59 10.87 2.51
CA ASP A 266 11.80 9.50 2.05
C ASP A 266 12.85 9.49 0.92
N LEU A 267 13.95 8.78 1.14
CA LEU A 267 15.08 8.75 0.23
C LEU A 267 14.97 7.54 -0.71
N HIS A 268 14.91 7.83 -2.00
CA HIS A 268 14.69 6.90 -3.12
C HIS A 268 15.76 7.04 -4.22
N GLY A 269 15.68 6.18 -5.24
CA GLY A 269 16.38 6.32 -6.53
C GLY A 269 15.71 5.48 -7.65
N TYR A 270 15.89 5.78 -8.94
CA TYR A 270 16.76 6.80 -9.50
C TYR A 270 16.04 7.62 -10.57
N VAL A 271 16.13 8.94 -10.47
CA VAL A 271 15.66 9.89 -11.50
C VAL A 271 16.77 10.90 -11.75
N ASN A 272 17.42 10.82 -12.91
CA ASN A 272 18.47 11.77 -13.25
C ASN A 272 17.90 13.19 -13.34
N GLY A 273 18.58 14.13 -12.70
CA GLY A 273 18.01 15.44 -12.40
C GLY A 273 17.34 15.51 -11.04
N THR A 274 17.63 14.57 -10.13
CA THR A 274 17.13 14.49 -8.74
C THR A 274 15.70 15.01 -8.55
N LEU A 275 14.71 14.12 -8.60
CA LEU A 275 13.33 14.51 -8.39
C LEU A 275 13.08 14.81 -6.90
N ILE A 276 12.54 15.99 -6.62
CA ILE A 276 12.22 16.47 -5.27
C ILE A 276 10.76 16.93 -5.24
N GLU A 277 9.90 16.22 -4.51
CA GLU A 277 8.49 16.64 -4.33
C GLU A 277 8.39 18.07 -3.76
N PRO A 278 7.34 18.85 -4.10
CA PRO A 278 5.95 18.43 -4.35
C PRO A 278 5.64 17.85 -5.75
N THR A 279 4.53 17.12 -5.81
CA THR A 279 4.01 16.33 -6.93
C THR A 279 3.22 17.14 -7.96
N THR A 280 2.98 16.57 -9.14
CA THR A 280 1.97 17.05 -10.10
C THR A 280 0.56 16.65 -9.65
N PRO A 281 -0.52 17.20 -10.23
CA PRO A 281 -1.86 16.66 -10.08
C PRO A 281 -1.98 15.18 -10.49
N PRO A 282 -2.98 14.44 -9.96
CA PRO A 282 -3.97 14.90 -8.98
C PRO A 282 -3.49 14.88 -7.53
N HIS A 283 -4.08 15.73 -6.67
CA HIS A 283 -3.71 15.82 -5.25
C HIS A 283 -4.77 15.22 -4.33
N GLY A 284 -4.33 14.57 -3.25
CA GLY A 284 -5.23 13.92 -2.29
C GLY A 284 -6.25 14.90 -1.68
N ALA A 285 -7.53 14.59 -1.82
CA ALA A 285 -8.63 15.46 -1.40
C ALA A 285 -8.82 15.61 0.12
N ASN A 286 -8.11 14.79 0.91
CA ASN A 286 -8.24 14.73 2.38
C ASN A 286 -7.10 15.44 3.12
N TYR A 287 -6.21 16.10 2.38
CA TYR A 287 -5.11 16.88 2.94
C TYR A 287 -5.60 18.25 3.42
N GLU A 288 -4.94 18.78 4.45
CA GLU A 288 -4.94 20.23 4.70
C GLU A 288 -3.91 20.87 3.75
N TYR A 289 -4.22 20.82 2.46
CA TYR A 289 -3.24 21.00 1.39
C TYR A 289 -2.69 22.43 1.33
N ASP A 290 -3.44 23.43 1.79
CA ASP A 290 -2.98 24.83 1.90
C ASP A 290 -1.77 24.97 2.85
N LEU A 291 -1.75 24.21 3.95
CA LEU A 291 -0.64 24.17 4.89
C LEU A 291 0.51 23.32 4.38
N PHE A 292 0.19 22.21 3.72
CA PHE A 292 1.16 21.29 3.16
C PHE A 292 1.95 21.92 2.01
N ILE A 293 1.29 22.34 0.92
CA ILE A 293 1.97 22.82 -0.29
C ILE A 293 2.85 24.04 -0.02
N THR A 294 2.40 24.95 0.86
CA THR A 294 3.16 26.14 1.27
C THR A 294 4.52 25.79 1.88
N ASN A 295 4.56 24.74 2.69
CA ASN A 295 5.75 24.32 3.41
C ASN A 295 6.59 23.34 2.58
N THR A 296 5.95 22.34 1.95
CA THR A 296 6.59 21.38 1.05
C THR A 296 7.29 22.08 -0.11
N TYR A 297 6.62 23.00 -0.84
CA TYR A 297 7.27 23.72 -1.95
C TYR A 297 8.48 24.53 -1.50
N ALA A 298 8.37 25.23 -0.36
CA ALA A 298 9.48 26.04 0.17
C ALA A 298 10.67 25.18 0.63
N ASN A 299 10.44 24.00 1.20
CA ASN A 299 11.50 23.06 1.54
C ASN A 299 12.12 22.43 0.28
N GLY A 300 11.30 22.10 -0.71
CA GLY A 300 11.73 21.59 -2.03
C GLY A 300 12.74 22.51 -2.72
N LEU A 301 12.45 23.81 -2.79
CA LEU A 301 13.39 24.82 -3.32
C LEU A 301 14.72 24.86 -2.54
N GLY A 302 14.67 24.68 -1.22
CA GLY A 302 15.87 24.61 -0.38
C GLY A 302 16.72 23.36 -0.66
N MET A 303 16.07 22.22 -0.87
CA MET A 303 16.75 20.98 -1.24
C MET A 303 17.33 21.06 -2.65
N GLU A 304 16.57 21.54 -3.63
CA GLU A 304 17.04 21.78 -5.00
C GLU A 304 18.32 22.63 -4.98
N ALA A 305 18.30 23.77 -4.28
CA ALA A 305 19.46 24.65 -4.17
C ALA A 305 20.66 23.94 -3.52
N ALA A 306 20.45 23.14 -2.48
CA ALA A 306 21.51 22.42 -1.79
C ALA A 306 22.12 21.29 -2.64
N VAL A 307 21.29 20.57 -3.38
CA VAL A 307 21.72 19.51 -4.31
C VAL A 307 22.52 20.11 -5.46
N ASN A 308 22.01 21.16 -6.10
CA ASN A 308 22.70 21.84 -7.20
C ASN A 308 24.03 22.49 -6.74
N ALA A 309 24.10 22.94 -5.48
CA ALA A 309 25.32 23.50 -4.90
C ALA A 309 26.46 22.48 -4.67
N LEU A 310 26.19 21.17 -4.81
CA LEU A 310 27.25 20.14 -4.82
C LEU A 310 28.18 20.27 -6.05
N GLY A 311 27.71 20.92 -7.13
CA GLY A 311 28.52 21.22 -8.31
C GLY A 311 28.73 20.04 -9.26
N TYR A 312 27.90 19.00 -9.15
CA TYR A 312 27.82 17.94 -10.15
C TYR A 312 27.15 18.47 -11.43
N THR A 313 27.67 18.09 -12.60
CA THR A 313 27.13 18.55 -13.89
C THR A 313 26.94 17.40 -14.89
N PRO A 314 26.11 17.58 -15.94
CA PRO A 314 25.91 16.56 -16.96
C PRO A 314 27.22 16.16 -17.65
N GLU A 315 28.05 17.15 -18.00
CA GLU A 315 29.27 16.92 -18.79
C GLU A 315 30.37 16.21 -18.00
N LYS A 316 30.45 16.48 -16.69
CA LYS A 316 31.54 15.99 -15.84
C LYS A 316 31.15 14.70 -15.11
N ASP A 317 29.94 14.66 -14.59
CA ASP A 317 29.51 13.65 -13.61
C ASP A 317 28.31 12.83 -14.08
N GLY A 318 27.63 13.28 -15.15
CA GLY A 318 26.40 12.66 -15.68
C GLY A 318 25.13 13.06 -14.92
N VAL A 319 25.19 14.10 -14.08
CA VAL A 319 24.09 14.51 -13.20
C VAL A 319 23.41 15.75 -13.74
N GLU A 320 22.13 15.63 -14.08
CA GLU A 320 21.29 16.78 -14.43
C GLU A 320 20.92 17.61 -13.20
N PRO A 321 20.58 18.92 -13.35
CA PRO A 321 20.10 19.74 -12.25
C PRO A 321 18.85 19.17 -11.58
N ALA A 322 18.74 19.35 -10.26
CA ALA A 322 17.57 18.95 -9.48
C ALA A 322 16.27 19.56 -10.03
N GLN A 323 15.18 18.79 -9.97
CA GLN A 323 13.85 19.18 -10.49
C GLN A 323 12.76 19.02 -9.43
N ILE A 324 11.71 19.84 -9.54
CA ILE A 324 10.53 19.81 -8.69
C ILE A 324 9.31 19.49 -9.58
N PRO A 325 8.71 18.28 -9.51
CA PRO A 325 7.64 17.86 -10.41
C PRO A 325 6.48 18.86 -10.52
N PHE A 326 5.99 19.36 -9.39
CA PHE A 326 4.94 20.38 -9.35
C PHE A 326 5.23 21.61 -10.24
N ARG A 327 6.51 22.01 -10.35
CA ARG A 327 6.94 23.18 -11.12
C ARG A 327 7.35 22.81 -12.55
N ASP A 328 7.95 21.65 -12.73
CA ASP A 328 8.74 21.29 -13.91
C ASP A 328 8.08 20.20 -14.77
N SER A 329 6.92 19.67 -14.38
CA SER A 329 6.20 18.60 -15.09
C SER A 329 4.70 18.89 -15.16
N THR A 330 4.03 18.35 -16.18
CA THR A 330 2.58 18.56 -16.40
C THR A 330 1.72 17.61 -15.59
N ASP A 331 2.08 16.33 -15.57
CA ASP A 331 1.34 15.24 -14.94
C ASP A 331 2.23 13.98 -14.78
N GLY A 332 1.67 12.94 -14.16
CA GLY A 332 2.29 11.62 -14.10
C GLY A 332 3.12 11.32 -12.85
N TRP A 333 3.26 12.27 -11.92
CA TRP A 333 3.89 12.06 -10.61
C TRP A 333 3.00 12.62 -9.50
N ASP A 334 1.99 11.86 -9.08
CA ASP A 334 0.90 12.34 -8.22
C ASP A 334 0.99 11.89 -6.76
N ASP A 335 0.29 12.63 -5.89
CA ASP A 335 0.18 12.38 -4.45
C ASP A 335 -1.26 12.03 -4.02
N TRP A 336 -2.06 11.50 -4.93
CA TRP A 336 -3.47 11.18 -4.67
C TRP A 336 -3.67 10.07 -3.62
N PRO A 337 -3.03 8.89 -3.72
CA PRO A 337 -3.31 7.79 -2.82
C PRO A 337 -2.53 7.91 -1.48
N PRO A 338 -3.13 7.49 -0.35
CA PRO A 338 -2.50 7.56 0.98
C PRO A 338 -1.49 6.40 1.23
N ILE A 339 -0.89 5.85 0.18
CA ILE A 339 -0.15 4.57 0.24
C ILE A 339 1.38 4.74 0.24
N PHE A 340 1.86 5.89 -0.20
CA PHE A 340 3.27 6.24 -0.21
C PHE A 340 3.67 6.83 1.16
N THR A 341 4.94 6.68 1.58
CA THR A 341 5.41 7.26 2.86
C THR A 341 5.16 8.76 2.98
N PRO A 342 5.52 9.62 1.98
CA PRO A 342 5.32 11.07 2.10
C PRO A 342 3.86 11.49 2.00
N GLN A 343 2.98 10.67 1.46
CA GLN A 343 1.53 10.93 1.36
C GLN A 343 0.75 10.39 2.57
N TYR A 344 1.27 9.36 3.23
CA TYR A 344 0.72 8.87 4.49
C TYR A 344 1.01 9.83 5.66
N ALA A 345 2.20 10.43 5.71
CA ALA A 345 2.65 11.24 6.83
C ALA A 345 1.81 12.52 7.12
N PRO A 346 1.26 13.24 6.12
CA PRO A 346 0.38 14.40 6.33
C PRO A 346 -0.88 14.07 7.13
N PHE A 347 -1.40 12.84 7.02
CA PHE A 347 -2.52 12.38 7.83
C PHE A 347 -2.20 12.30 9.33
N HIS A 348 -0.91 12.29 9.68
CA HIS A 348 -0.38 12.36 11.04
C HIS A 348 0.18 13.73 11.41
N GLY A 349 -0.20 14.79 10.69
CA GLY A 349 0.18 16.17 11.01
C GLY A 349 1.55 16.60 10.46
N THR A 350 2.13 15.84 9.53
CA THR A 350 3.32 16.29 8.79
C THR A 350 2.92 17.42 7.84
N VAL A 351 3.65 18.53 7.87
CA VAL A 351 3.33 19.72 7.04
C VAL A 351 4.35 19.97 5.93
N ALA A 352 5.47 19.23 5.91
CA ALA A 352 6.40 19.17 4.77
C ALA A 352 6.85 17.72 4.56
N ALA A 353 6.50 17.09 3.45
CA ALA A 353 6.88 15.71 3.17
C ALA A 353 7.40 15.58 1.74
N HIS A 354 8.39 14.70 1.55
CA HIS A 354 9.07 14.57 0.26
C HIS A 354 9.48 13.14 -0.03
N THR A 355 9.15 12.66 -1.22
CA THR A 355 10.01 11.74 -1.97
C THR A 355 11.20 12.51 -2.55
N VAL A 356 12.41 11.96 -2.39
CA VAL A 356 13.63 12.43 -3.06
C VAL A 356 14.25 11.28 -3.84
N GLU A 357 14.18 11.33 -5.17
CA GLU A 357 14.80 10.37 -6.07
C GLU A 357 16.22 10.83 -6.43
N ILE A 358 17.25 10.10 -6.01
CA ILE A 358 18.66 10.45 -6.32
C ILE A 358 19.03 10.09 -7.79
N PRO A 359 20.08 10.68 -8.38
CA PRO A 359 20.13 10.78 -9.85
C PRO A 359 20.63 9.56 -10.62
N LEU A 360 21.64 8.85 -10.13
CA LEU A 360 22.40 7.89 -10.96
C LEU A 360 22.01 6.45 -10.65
N ASP A 361 21.57 5.69 -11.65
CA ASP A 361 21.23 4.29 -11.49
C ASP A 361 22.43 3.42 -11.08
N VAL A 362 22.24 2.62 -10.02
CA VAL A 362 23.17 1.56 -9.62
C VAL A 362 22.48 0.22 -9.38
N ASN A 363 21.15 0.16 -9.58
CA ASN A 363 20.36 -1.05 -9.55
C ASN A 363 20.26 -1.67 -10.96
N GLU A 364 19.47 -2.72 -11.16
CA GLU A 364 19.33 -3.34 -12.47
C GLU A 364 18.74 -2.38 -13.51
N PRO A 365 19.30 -2.31 -14.73
CA PRO A 365 20.35 -3.19 -15.29
C PRO A 365 21.81 -2.75 -15.03
N ALA A 366 22.03 -1.54 -14.49
CA ALA A 366 23.38 -1.01 -14.24
C ALA A 366 24.18 -1.88 -13.27
N TYR A 367 23.54 -2.41 -12.23
CA TYR A 367 24.17 -3.31 -11.25
C TYR A 367 24.86 -4.49 -11.93
N SER A 368 24.23 -5.11 -12.94
CA SER A 368 24.80 -6.24 -13.68
C SER A 368 25.82 -5.83 -14.74
N ASN A 369 25.63 -4.70 -15.40
CA ASN A 369 26.37 -4.35 -16.62
C ASN A 369 27.55 -3.40 -16.40
N GLU A 370 27.52 -2.55 -15.37
CA GLU A 370 28.54 -1.53 -15.15
C GLU A 370 29.76 -2.05 -14.37
N PRO A 371 30.98 -1.53 -14.63
CA PRO A 371 32.15 -1.81 -13.81
C PRO A 371 31.95 -1.39 -12.35
N VAL A 372 32.58 -2.12 -11.43
CA VAL A 372 32.47 -1.86 -9.98
C VAL A 372 32.94 -0.45 -9.61
N GLU A 373 33.97 0.06 -10.29
CA GLU A 373 34.50 1.41 -10.09
C GLU A 373 33.46 2.48 -10.45
N GLU A 374 32.69 2.26 -11.52
CA GLU A 374 31.64 3.19 -11.96
C GLU A 374 30.45 3.14 -11.01
N LEU A 375 30.00 1.94 -10.61
CA LEU A 375 28.95 1.79 -9.61
C LEU A 375 29.30 2.50 -8.30
N ARG A 376 30.53 2.37 -7.83
CA ARG A 376 31.01 3.05 -6.63
C ARG A 376 31.07 4.57 -6.80
N ARG A 377 31.44 5.07 -7.99
CA ARG A 377 31.41 6.50 -8.30
C ARG A 377 29.97 7.04 -8.24
N ARG A 378 29.03 6.37 -8.91
CA ARG A 378 27.60 6.73 -8.90
C ARG A 378 27.03 6.70 -7.48
N SER A 379 27.27 5.63 -6.72
CA SER A 379 26.81 5.54 -5.33
C SER A 379 27.41 6.62 -4.41
N ALA A 380 28.66 7.03 -4.61
CA ALA A 380 29.24 8.14 -3.86
C ALA A 380 28.51 9.47 -4.13
N ILE A 381 28.24 9.78 -5.40
CA ILE A 381 27.49 10.97 -5.83
C ILE A 381 26.07 10.94 -5.26
N ASN A 382 25.35 9.83 -5.42
CA ASN A 382 24.01 9.63 -4.88
C ASN A 382 23.95 9.82 -3.36
N THR A 383 24.96 9.32 -2.63
CA THR A 383 25.07 9.51 -1.18
C THR A 383 25.25 10.99 -0.82
N ASP A 384 26.01 11.76 -1.62
CA ASP A 384 26.17 13.19 -1.41
C ASP A 384 24.85 13.95 -1.64
N VAL A 385 24.13 13.62 -2.72
CA VAL A 385 22.81 14.20 -3.03
C VAL A 385 21.80 13.94 -1.91
N ALA A 386 21.66 12.69 -1.47
CA ALA A 386 20.77 12.32 -0.37
C ALA A 386 21.14 13.07 0.93
N ALA A 387 22.42 13.16 1.27
CA ALA A 387 22.88 13.89 2.45
C ALA A 387 22.63 15.40 2.36
N ALA A 388 22.72 15.99 1.16
CA ALA A 388 22.40 17.39 0.91
C ALA A 388 20.91 17.68 1.11
N ALA A 389 20.02 16.82 0.60
CA ALA A 389 18.58 16.93 0.79
C ALA A 389 18.17 16.85 2.29
N VAL A 390 18.74 15.88 3.03
CA VAL A 390 18.53 15.76 4.48
C VAL A 390 19.01 17.02 5.22
N ARG A 391 20.18 17.56 4.84
CA ARG A 391 20.74 18.77 5.44
C ARG A 391 19.90 20.01 5.19
N ALA A 392 19.44 20.19 3.96
CA ALA A 392 18.55 21.27 3.60
C ALA A 392 17.25 21.20 4.42
N THR A 393 16.68 20.01 4.59
CA THR A 393 15.44 19.82 5.35
C THR A 393 15.61 20.19 6.83
N TYR A 394 16.63 19.71 7.55
CA TYR A 394 16.78 20.12 8.96
C TYR A 394 17.17 21.59 9.10
N GLY A 395 17.82 22.19 8.09
CA GLY A 395 18.08 23.62 8.03
C GLY A 395 16.78 24.43 7.86
N PHE A 396 15.89 23.97 6.98
CA PHE A 396 14.56 24.53 6.77
C PHE A 396 13.71 24.47 8.04
N VAL A 397 13.65 23.30 8.69
CA VAL A 397 12.91 23.13 9.94
C VAL A 397 13.46 24.03 11.03
N GLN A 398 14.79 24.14 11.17
CA GLN A 398 15.41 25.07 12.11
C GLN A 398 15.02 26.53 11.84
N ALA A 399 15.00 26.95 10.58
CA ALA A 399 14.68 28.32 10.18
C ALA A 399 13.19 28.66 10.33
N ARG A 400 12.29 27.69 10.17
CA ARG A 400 10.82 27.85 10.23
C ARG A 400 10.16 27.17 11.43
N HIS A 401 10.94 26.80 12.44
CA HIS A 401 10.55 25.95 13.56
C HIS A 401 9.16 26.25 14.14
N ASP A 402 8.94 27.49 14.59
CA ASP A 402 7.70 27.87 15.26
C ASP A 402 6.50 27.88 14.30
N ARG A 403 6.74 28.18 13.02
CA ARG A 403 5.71 28.17 11.98
C ARG A 403 5.25 26.75 11.66
N LEU A 404 6.19 25.81 11.49
CA LEU A 404 5.86 24.42 11.18
C LEU A 404 5.08 23.74 12.33
N ILE A 405 5.44 24.03 13.58
CA ILE A 405 4.67 23.56 14.75
C ILE A 405 3.27 24.17 14.76
N ALA A 406 3.14 25.46 14.44
CA ALA A 406 1.82 26.11 14.38
C ALA A 406 0.94 25.53 13.26
N ASP A 407 1.51 25.27 12.08
CA ASP A 407 0.80 24.65 10.98
C ASP A 407 0.38 23.19 11.32
N GLN A 408 1.25 22.41 11.98
CA GLN A 408 0.88 21.07 12.49
C GLN A 408 -0.27 21.13 13.50
N ILE A 409 -0.24 22.07 14.45
CA ILE A 409 -1.35 22.28 15.40
C ILE A 409 -2.64 22.62 14.64
N GLU A 410 -2.54 23.44 13.60
CA GLU A 410 -3.70 23.86 12.82
C GLU A 410 -4.36 22.69 12.07
N VAL A 411 -3.58 21.75 11.52
CA VAL A 411 -4.10 20.50 10.92
C VAL A 411 -5.02 19.78 11.90
N PHE A 412 -4.52 19.48 13.10
CA PHE A 412 -5.30 18.78 14.12
C PHE A 412 -6.47 19.62 14.66
N ARG A 413 -6.29 20.94 14.79
CA ARG A 413 -7.32 21.86 15.28
C ARG A 413 -8.52 21.89 14.35
N ARG A 414 -8.30 22.02 13.03
CA ARG A 414 -9.36 21.99 12.02
C ARG A 414 -10.13 20.68 12.13
N GLY A 415 -9.39 19.56 12.17
CA GLY A 415 -9.93 18.20 12.39
C GLY A 415 -10.85 18.09 13.60
N ALA A 416 -10.31 18.36 14.79
CA ALA A 416 -11.04 18.27 16.05
C ALA A 416 -12.26 19.22 16.12
N ALA A 417 -12.19 20.39 15.48
CA ALA A 417 -13.30 21.32 15.40
C ALA A 417 -14.42 20.86 14.43
N GLY A 418 -14.12 19.91 13.53
CA GLY A 418 -15.04 19.49 12.48
C GLY A 418 -15.29 20.58 11.44
N GLU A 419 -14.27 21.39 11.13
CA GLU A 419 -14.38 22.39 10.07
C GLU A 419 -14.58 21.73 8.69
N PRO A 420 -15.27 22.38 7.74
CA PRO A 420 -15.25 21.94 6.34
C PRO A 420 -13.81 21.87 5.80
N ALA A 421 -13.59 21.04 4.78
CA ALA A 421 -12.34 21.05 4.02
C ALA A 421 -12.08 22.46 3.45
N LYS A 422 -10.83 22.90 3.48
CA LYS A 422 -10.45 24.21 2.95
C LYS A 422 -10.16 24.09 1.46
N GLU A 423 -10.79 24.95 0.68
CA GLU A 423 -10.37 25.16 -0.70
C GLU A 423 -9.05 25.92 -0.71
N VAL A 424 -8.06 25.40 -1.45
CA VAL A 424 -6.73 26.00 -1.52
C VAL A 424 -6.78 27.23 -2.44
N PRO A 425 -6.31 28.41 -1.99
CA PRO A 425 -6.27 29.60 -2.83
C PRO A 425 -5.35 29.42 -4.05
N LEU A 426 -5.83 29.87 -5.22
CA LEU A 426 -5.02 29.93 -6.43
C LEU A 426 -3.79 30.82 -6.22
N GLY A 427 -2.65 30.40 -6.76
CA GLY A 427 -1.38 31.12 -6.61
C GLY A 427 -0.84 31.17 -5.17
N ILE A 428 -1.29 30.30 -4.27
CA ILE A 428 -0.73 30.17 -2.90
C ILE A 428 0.78 29.93 -2.94
N VAL A 429 1.24 29.19 -3.94
CA VAL A 429 2.63 29.07 -4.38
C VAL A 429 2.70 29.33 -5.90
N PRO A 430 3.85 29.75 -6.44
CA PRO A 430 4.02 29.90 -7.89
C PRO A 430 3.64 28.62 -8.64
N GLY A 431 2.77 28.73 -9.65
CA GLY A 431 2.31 27.60 -10.45
C GLY A 431 0.98 26.99 -10.00
N PHE A 432 0.51 27.26 -8.77
CA PHE A 432 -0.72 26.63 -8.24
C PHE A 432 -1.98 27.15 -8.95
N GLY A 433 -2.59 26.30 -9.79
CA GLY A 433 -3.71 26.58 -10.67
C GLY A 433 -5.00 25.83 -10.30
N PRO A 434 -6.09 26.04 -11.06
CA PRO A 434 -7.36 25.33 -10.87
C PRO A 434 -7.26 23.80 -10.93
N GLU A 435 -6.33 23.27 -11.71
CA GLU A 435 -6.01 21.84 -11.86
C GLU A 435 -5.59 21.19 -10.54
N ASP A 436 -4.96 21.96 -9.64
CA ASP A 436 -4.44 21.54 -8.34
C ASP A 436 -5.49 21.58 -7.21
N VAL A 437 -6.70 22.08 -7.47
CA VAL A 437 -7.72 22.24 -6.42
C VAL A 437 -8.51 20.95 -6.23
N TYR A 438 -8.21 20.22 -5.15
CA TYR A 438 -8.93 19.02 -4.74
C TYR A 438 -9.50 19.21 -3.33
N THR A 439 -10.74 18.77 -3.11
CA THR A 439 -11.45 18.90 -1.84
C THR A 439 -12.40 17.72 -1.64
N THR A 440 -12.82 17.50 -0.40
CA THR A 440 -13.81 16.48 -0.02
C THR A 440 -14.88 17.08 0.91
N THR A 441 -15.94 16.32 1.14
CA THR A 441 -16.97 16.64 2.13
C THR A 441 -16.95 15.61 3.25
N PHE A 442 -16.75 16.07 4.48
CA PHE A 442 -16.80 15.21 5.65
C PHE A 442 -18.25 15.02 6.13
N PRO A 443 -18.74 13.78 6.32
CA PRO A 443 -20.00 13.56 7.03
C PRO A 443 -19.84 13.92 8.50
N ARG A 444 -20.94 13.98 9.26
CA ARG A 444 -20.84 14.17 10.72
C ARG A 444 -20.12 12.98 11.37
N ALA A 445 -20.42 11.76 10.96
CA ALA A 445 -19.76 10.54 11.43
C ALA A 445 -19.94 9.41 10.41
N TYR A 446 -19.13 8.36 10.54
CA TYR A 446 -19.44 7.04 9.96
C TYR A 446 -19.94 6.10 11.06
N VAL A 447 -20.90 5.26 10.73
CA VAL A 447 -21.42 4.20 11.60
C VAL A 447 -21.13 2.85 10.98
N ILE A 448 -20.49 1.97 11.76
CA ILE A 448 -20.32 0.56 11.43
C ILE A 448 -21.37 -0.19 12.25
N PRO A 449 -22.53 -0.55 11.67
CA PRO A 449 -23.61 -1.19 12.39
C PRO A 449 -23.15 -2.52 13.01
N ALA A 450 -23.78 -2.89 14.12
CA ALA A 450 -23.71 -4.24 14.69
C ALA A 450 -24.98 -5.05 14.36
N GLY A 451 -24.94 -6.35 14.61
CA GLY A 451 -26.08 -7.26 14.42
C GLY A 451 -26.48 -7.42 12.96
N SER A 452 -27.78 -7.60 12.69
CA SER A 452 -28.30 -7.90 11.34
C SER A 452 -28.14 -6.77 10.32
N GLY A 453 -27.78 -5.56 10.76
CA GLY A 453 -27.46 -4.45 9.86
C GLY A 453 -26.04 -4.52 9.29
N GLN A 454 -25.24 -5.51 9.72
CA GLN A 454 -23.85 -5.69 9.32
C GLN A 454 -23.71 -6.94 8.45
N ARG A 455 -23.08 -6.81 7.29
CA ARG A 455 -22.80 -7.95 6.40
C ARG A 455 -21.86 -8.96 7.04
N SER A 456 -20.74 -8.49 7.60
CA SER A 456 -19.74 -9.36 8.21
C SER A 456 -19.22 -8.75 9.52
N ALA A 457 -19.45 -9.45 10.62
CA ALA A 457 -18.99 -9.03 11.94
C ALA A 457 -17.46 -9.09 12.03
N THR A 458 -16.82 -10.09 11.42
CA THR A 458 -15.37 -10.26 11.37
C THR A 458 -14.70 -9.20 10.51
N ALA A 459 -15.32 -8.80 9.39
CA ALA A 459 -14.89 -7.68 8.57
C ALA A 459 -15.01 -6.35 9.32
N ALA A 460 -16.14 -6.12 10.01
CA ALA A 460 -16.33 -4.94 10.84
C ALA A 460 -15.29 -4.85 11.96
N ALA A 461 -15.01 -5.96 12.64
CA ALA A 461 -13.96 -6.01 13.66
C ALA A 461 -12.57 -5.71 13.07
N ARG A 462 -12.22 -6.32 11.92
CA ARG A 462 -10.96 -6.03 11.21
C ARG A 462 -10.85 -4.54 10.85
N LEU A 463 -11.89 -3.94 10.29
CA LEU A 463 -11.90 -2.53 9.92
C LEU A 463 -11.71 -1.64 11.15
N VAL A 464 -12.40 -1.91 12.26
CA VAL A 464 -12.26 -1.17 13.51
C VAL A 464 -10.84 -1.28 14.08
N ASP A 465 -10.29 -2.49 14.16
CA ASP A 465 -8.91 -2.70 14.61
C ASP A 465 -7.92 -1.96 13.72
N HIS A 466 -8.15 -1.95 12.41
CA HIS A 466 -7.32 -1.23 11.46
C HIS A 466 -7.39 0.29 11.63
N LEU A 467 -8.58 0.86 11.81
CA LEU A 467 -8.75 2.28 12.12
C LEU A 467 -8.02 2.66 13.41
N VAL A 468 -8.19 1.89 14.48
CA VAL A 468 -7.51 2.12 15.77
C VAL A 468 -5.99 1.99 15.63
N ALA A 469 -5.50 1.03 14.84
CA ALA A 469 -4.08 0.86 14.57
C ALA A 469 -3.44 2.00 13.75
N ASN A 470 -4.27 2.82 13.10
CA ASN A 470 -3.89 4.07 12.43
C ASN A 470 -4.19 5.30 13.31
N ASP A 471 -4.49 5.09 14.59
CA ASP A 471 -4.83 6.12 15.58
C ASP A 471 -6.07 6.95 15.23
N VAL A 472 -6.98 6.38 14.43
CA VAL A 472 -8.32 6.91 14.25
C VAL A 472 -9.15 6.58 15.49
N ARG A 473 -9.81 7.59 16.05
CA ARG A 473 -10.69 7.43 17.21
C ARG A 473 -11.98 6.77 16.78
N VAL A 474 -12.21 5.58 17.33
CA VAL A 474 -13.44 4.81 17.17
C VAL A 474 -14.12 4.71 18.53
N GLU A 475 -15.43 4.91 18.56
CA GLU A 475 -16.24 4.71 19.75
C GLU A 475 -17.29 3.62 19.54
N ARG A 476 -17.79 3.03 20.62
CA ARG A 476 -18.83 2.01 20.61
C ARG A 476 -20.10 2.53 21.27
N ALA A 477 -21.24 2.36 20.61
CA ALA A 477 -22.54 2.77 21.14
C ALA A 477 -22.94 1.91 22.35
N ARG A 478 -23.20 2.53 23.50
CA ARG A 478 -23.68 1.88 24.73
C ARG A 478 -25.16 1.52 24.69
N SER A 479 -25.92 2.20 23.84
CA SER A 479 -27.36 1.98 23.64
C SER A 479 -27.68 2.14 22.16
N ALA A 480 -28.82 1.60 21.73
CA ALA A 480 -29.33 1.90 20.40
C ALA A 480 -29.53 3.41 20.21
N PHE A 481 -29.32 3.90 18.99
CA PHE A 481 -29.50 5.30 18.63
C PHE A 481 -30.07 5.42 17.21
N ARG A 482 -30.60 6.59 16.86
CA ARG A 482 -31.18 6.85 15.54
C ARG A 482 -30.41 7.94 14.82
N SER A 483 -30.13 7.74 13.54
CA SER A 483 -29.60 8.78 12.64
C SER A 483 -30.04 8.50 11.21
N GLY A 484 -30.32 9.54 10.42
CA GLY A 484 -30.73 9.40 9.02
C GLY A 484 -31.99 8.53 8.83
N GLY A 485 -32.92 8.54 9.80
CA GLY A 485 -34.11 7.70 9.77
C GLY A 485 -33.90 6.24 10.20
N ARG A 486 -32.64 5.74 10.23
CA ARG A 486 -32.27 4.38 10.62
C ARG A 486 -31.95 4.24 12.11
N THR A 487 -32.23 3.07 12.67
CA THR A 487 -31.85 2.71 14.05
C THR A 487 -30.62 1.81 14.04
N TYR A 488 -29.60 2.20 14.80
CA TYR A 488 -28.38 1.43 14.99
C TYR A 488 -28.42 0.79 16.38
N PRO A 489 -28.21 -0.54 16.51
CA PRO A 489 -28.26 -1.22 17.80
C PRO A 489 -27.08 -0.83 18.69
N ALA A 490 -27.23 -1.11 20.00
CA ALA A 490 -26.11 -1.05 20.93
C ALA A 490 -24.98 -1.97 20.43
N GLY A 491 -23.74 -1.53 20.63
CA GLY A 491 -22.55 -2.22 20.14
C GLY A 491 -22.09 -1.81 18.74
N SER A 492 -22.88 -1.04 17.99
CA SER A 492 -22.42 -0.42 16.73
C SER A 492 -21.24 0.52 16.99
N TYR A 493 -20.30 0.59 16.07
CA TYR A 493 -19.17 1.51 16.16
C TYR A 493 -19.48 2.83 15.48
N VAL A 494 -18.89 3.91 16.00
CA VAL A 494 -19.03 5.28 15.52
C VAL A 494 -17.63 5.85 15.32
N VAL A 495 -17.38 6.36 14.13
CA VAL A 495 -16.19 7.15 13.80
C VAL A 495 -16.63 8.60 13.68
N ASP A 496 -16.45 9.37 14.75
CA ASP A 496 -16.81 10.78 14.79
C ASP A 496 -15.81 11.60 13.95
N MET A 497 -16.27 12.32 12.91
CA MET A 497 -15.36 13.11 12.06
C MET A 497 -14.84 14.39 12.72
N ARG A 498 -15.31 14.73 13.92
CA ARG A 498 -14.75 15.79 14.78
C ARG A 498 -13.59 15.26 15.60
N GLN A 499 -12.54 14.86 14.90
CA GLN A 499 -11.32 14.32 15.49
C GLN A 499 -10.08 14.81 14.73
N PRO A 500 -8.90 14.86 15.37
CA PRO A 500 -7.68 15.37 14.76
C PRO A 500 -7.32 14.70 13.43
N LYS A 501 -7.48 13.37 13.37
CA LYS A 501 -7.13 12.52 12.21
C LYS A 501 -8.31 12.29 11.25
N ARG A 502 -9.21 13.28 11.12
CA ARG A 502 -10.39 13.16 10.25
C ARG A 502 -10.05 12.85 8.79
N GLY A 503 -8.93 13.37 8.27
CA GLY A 503 -8.53 13.15 6.88
C GLY A 503 -8.21 11.67 6.63
N LEU A 504 -7.51 11.04 7.59
CA LEU A 504 -7.18 9.62 7.54
C LEU A 504 -8.43 8.75 7.66
N ALA A 505 -9.31 9.10 8.62
CA ALA A 505 -10.58 8.41 8.79
C ALA A 505 -11.43 8.48 7.52
N ASN A 506 -11.50 9.66 6.90
CA ASN A 506 -12.30 9.89 5.71
C ASN A 506 -11.73 9.17 4.49
N VAL A 507 -10.43 9.29 4.19
CA VAL A 507 -9.83 8.60 3.01
C VAL A 507 -9.97 7.08 3.08
N MET A 508 -10.04 6.50 4.29
CA MET A 508 -10.32 5.08 4.47
C MET A 508 -11.82 4.72 4.33
N LEU A 509 -12.75 5.61 4.69
CA LEU A 509 -14.17 5.29 4.84
C LEU A 509 -15.09 5.91 3.78
N GLU A 510 -14.63 6.94 3.08
CA GLU A 510 -15.36 7.54 1.97
C GLU A 510 -15.31 6.62 0.73
N PRO A 511 -16.27 6.74 -0.19
CA PRO A 511 -16.22 6.02 -1.46
C PRO A 511 -15.01 6.37 -2.33
N GLY A 512 -14.56 7.64 -2.28
CA GLY A 512 -13.58 8.24 -3.18
C GLY A 512 -14.26 9.07 -4.27
N ALA A 513 -13.54 9.35 -5.36
CA ALA A 513 -14.05 10.11 -6.51
C ALA A 513 -13.60 9.51 -7.84
N ASP A 514 -14.43 9.62 -8.89
CA ASP A 514 -14.02 9.42 -10.27
C ASP A 514 -13.22 10.64 -10.74
N ILE A 515 -11.92 10.45 -10.90
CA ILE A 515 -10.98 11.49 -11.35
C ILE A 515 -10.63 11.38 -12.83
N SER A 516 -11.22 10.42 -13.55
CA SER A 516 -11.03 10.25 -15.00
C SER A 516 -11.24 11.53 -15.82
N PRO A 517 -12.18 12.43 -15.49
CA PRO A 517 -12.36 13.68 -16.22
C PRO A 517 -11.30 14.75 -15.93
N ARG A 518 -10.53 14.61 -14.83
CA ARG A 518 -9.61 15.64 -14.35
C ARG A 518 -8.18 15.45 -14.82
N VAL A 519 -7.76 14.21 -15.05
CA VAL A 519 -6.37 13.87 -15.38
C VAL A 519 -6.29 12.87 -16.54
N GLY A 520 -5.16 12.88 -17.26
CA GLY A 520 -4.92 11.99 -18.40
C GLY A 520 -4.35 10.63 -17.98
N ALA A 521 -3.56 10.62 -16.92
CA ALA A 521 -2.89 9.45 -16.38
C ALA A 521 -2.81 9.53 -14.84
N MET A 522 -2.48 8.39 -14.25
CA MET A 522 -2.15 8.24 -12.84
C MET A 522 -0.80 7.58 -12.70
N TYR A 523 -0.03 8.00 -11.70
CA TYR A 523 1.22 7.35 -11.33
C TYR A 523 0.95 5.93 -10.77
N ASP A 524 -0.04 5.81 -9.86
CA ASP A 524 -0.49 4.53 -9.32
C ASP A 524 -2.03 4.48 -9.19
N ILE A 525 -2.57 3.77 -8.21
CA ILE A 525 -4.01 3.62 -8.01
C ILE A 525 -4.66 4.89 -7.46
N SER A 526 -5.93 5.09 -7.82
CA SER A 526 -6.75 6.23 -7.42
C SER A 526 -8.03 5.87 -6.67
N GLY A 527 -8.29 4.57 -6.44
CA GLY A 527 -9.38 4.10 -5.60
C GLY A 527 -8.87 3.19 -4.48
N TRP A 528 -9.32 3.42 -3.24
CA TRP A 528 -8.88 2.61 -2.09
C TRP A 528 -9.99 2.21 -1.12
N SER A 529 -10.87 3.12 -0.67
CA SER A 529 -12.02 2.87 0.22
C SER A 529 -12.09 1.50 0.95
N HIS A 530 -11.59 1.44 2.19
CA HIS A 530 -11.71 0.26 3.05
C HIS A 530 -13.19 -0.04 3.36
N ALA A 531 -14.01 1.00 3.51
CA ALA A 531 -15.46 0.84 3.73
C ALA A 531 -16.13 0.01 2.62
N LEU A 532 -15.70 0.18 1.36
CA LEU A 532 -16.29 -0.54 0.23
C LEU A 532 -15.59 -1.88 -0.04
N LEU A 533 -14.27 -1.98 0.20
CA LEU A 533 -13.46 -3.12 -0.22
C LEU A 533 -13.08 -4.10 0.89
N TRP A 534 -13.28 -3.75 2.17
CA TRP A 534 -12.91 -4.61 3.31
C TRP A 534 -14.09 -5.40 3.89
N GLY A 535 -15.25 -5.32 3.25
CA GLY A 535 -16.38 -6.22 3.49
C GLY A 535 -17.31 -5.86 4.65
N ALA A 536 -16.96 -4.84 5.45
CA ALA A 536 -17.85 -4.30 6.46
C ALA A 536 -18.91 -3.39 5.84
N THR A 537 -20.13 -3.41 6.36
CA THR A 537 -21.11 -2.35 6.15
C THR A 537 -20.66 -1.11 6.90
N VAL A 538 -20.58 0.03 6.21
CA VAL A 538 -20.22 1.35 6.76
C VAL A 538 -21.17 2.39 6.18
N GLU A 539 -21.73 3.25 7.03
CA GLU A 539 -22.74 4.22 6.63
C GLU A 539 -22.35 5.63 7.10
N PRO A 540 -22.23 6.63 6.20
CA PRO A 540 -22.09 8.01 6.61
C PRO A 540 -23.41 8.50 7.22
N VAL A 541 -23.32 9.35 8.24
CA VAL A 541 -24.48 9.97 8.88
C VAL A 541 -24.27 11.48 9.01
N GLU A 542 -25.34 12.24 8.80
CA GLU A 542 -25.37 13.71 8.89
C GLU A 542 -25.58 14.23 10.31
N SER A 543 -25.99 13.36 11.24
CA SER A 543 -26.20 13.71 12.63
C SER A 543 -25.70 12.61 13.56
N LEU A 544 -25.19 12.99 14.72
CA LEU A 544 -24.73 12.05 15.73
C LEU A 544 -25.27 12.46 17.10
N ARG A 545 -26.12 11.61 17.67
CA ARG A 545 -26.58 11.68 19.06
C ARG A 545 -26.61 10.27 19.64
N ALA A 546 -25.44 9.77 20.00
CA ALA A 546 -25.26 8.47 20.61
C ALA A 546 -24.56 8.60 21.97
N ARG A 547 -24.84 7.68 22.89
CA ARG A 547 -24.00 7.49 24.08
C ARG A 547 -22.95 6.45 23.73
N THR A 548 -21.69 6.85 23.78
CA THR A 548 -20.58 6.05 23.25
C THR A 548 -19.47 5.88 24.29
N GLU A 549 -18.53 4.99 24.00
CA GLU A 549 -17.28 4.81 24.75
C GLU A 549 -16.11 4.50 23.81
N PRO A 550 -14.87 4.93 24.11
CA PRO A 550 -13.72 4.68 23.25
C PRO A 550 -13.40 3.20 23.06
N VAL A 551 -12.93 2.85 21.87
CA VAL A 551 -12.52 1.49 21.48
C VAL A 551 -11.00 1.43 21.34
N ARG A 552 -10.39 0.43 21.96
CA ARG A 552 -8.94 0.12 21.81
C ARG A 552 -8.68 -1.13 20.97
N ALA A 553 -9.68 -1.99 20.88
CA ALA A 553 -9.72 -3.19 20.05
C ALA A 553 -11.20 -3.52 19.82
N ALA A 554 -11.51 -4.09 18.67
CA ALA A 554 -12.84 -4.54 18.33
C ALA A 554 -13.36 -5.57 19.34
N ALA A 555 -14.67 -5.54 19.57
CA ALA A 555 -15.35 -6.54 20.38
C ALA A 555 -15.17 -7.93 19.75
N PRO A 556 -14.96 -8.98 20.55
CA PRO A 556 -14.96 -10.35 20.06
C PRO A 556 -16.28 -10.68 19.37
N THR A 557 -16.18 -11.31 18.21
CA THR A 557 -17.34 -11.69 17.37
C THR A 557 -17.59 -13.20 17.36
N GLY A 558 -16.63 -13.99 17.86
CA GLY A 558 -16.67 -15.44 17.83
C GLY A 558 -17.78 -16.02 18.69
N SER A 559 -18.51 -17.01 18.16
CA SER A 559 -19.54 -17.72 18.94
C SER A 559 -19.85 -19.11 18.40
N VAL A 560 -20.27 -20.00 19.31
CA VAL A 560 -20.80 -21.32 18.98
C VAL A 560 -22.14 -21.51 19.71
N PRO A 561 -23.24 -21.89 19.04
CA PRO A 561 -24.56 -22.06 19.65
C PRO A 561 -24.50 -23.07 20.79
N ARG A 562 -25.32 -22.89 21.84
CA ARG A 562 -25.38 -23.87 22.95
C ARG A 562 -26.16 -25.14 22.59
N THR A 563 -27.02 -25.07 21.59
CA THR A 563 -27.83 -26.20 21.13
C THR A 563 -26.93 -27.33 20.61
N PRO A 564 -27.22 -28.60 20.98
CA PRO A 564 -26.50 -29.74 20.44
C PRO A 564 -26.83 -29.92 18.95
N GLY A 565 -25.92 -30.56 18.21
CA GLY A 565 -26.08 -30.81 16.77
C GLY A 565 -24.93 -30.25 15.93
N ALA A 566 -25.03 -30.50 14.63
CA ALA A 566 -24.13 -29.97 13.63
C ALA A 566 -24.19 -28.43 13.57
N LEU A 567 -23.08 -27.83 13.19
CA LEU A 567 -22.88 -26.40 13.12
C LEU A 567 -22.75 -25.96 11.66
N ALA A 568 -23.23 -24.77 11.34
CA ALA A 568 -23.01 -24.12 10.06
C ALA A 568 -22.09 -22.90 10.27
N LEU A 569 -21.17 -22.71 9.33
CA LEU A 569 -20.32 -21.53 9.20
C LEU A 569 -20.55 -20.95 7.81
N GLU A 570 -21.17 -19.78 7.75
CA GLU A 570 -21.29 -19.00 6.51
C GLU A 570 -19.93 -18.39 6.17
N VAL A 571 -19.40 -18.66 4.99
CA VAL A 571 -18.04 -18.27 4.57
C VAL A 571 -18.12 -17.02 3.69
N GLY A 572 -18.36 -15.87 4.32
CA GLY A 572 -18.54 -14.59 3.64
C GLY A 572 -17.35 -13.61 3.70
N ASP A 573 -16.29 -13.94 4.43
CA ASP A 573 -15.09 -13.10 4.59
C ASP A 573 -13.83 -13.94 4.90
N ALA A 574 -12.64 -13.33 4.85
CA ALA A 574 -11.35 -13.98 4.97
C ALA A 574 -11.15 -14.75 6.29
N LYS A 575 -11.74 -14.29 7.41
CA LYS A 575 -11.61 -14.98 8.71
C LYS A 575 -12.37 -16.31 8.73
N GLU A 576 -13.53 -16.37 8.09
CA GLU A 576 -14.34 -17.57 7.92
C GLU A 576 -13.64 -18.57 6.98
N VAL A 577 -13.01 -18.08 5.90
CA VAL A 577 -12.16 -18.91 5.03
C VAL A 577 -11.03 -19.57 5.84
N ARG A 578 -10.33 -18.79 6.68
CA ARG A 578 -9.25 -19.32 7.54
C ARG A 578 -9.77 -20.33 8.55
N ALA A 579 -10.93 -20.08 9.16
CA ALA A 579 -11.54 -21.01 10.10
C ALA A 579 -11.91 -22.34 9.42
N LEU A 580 -12.48 -22.29 8.21
CA LEU A 580 -12.77 -23.49 7.41
C LEU A 580 -11.48 -24.26 7.08
N ASN A 581 -10.47 -23.59 6.53
CA ASN A 581 -9.20 -24.23 6.19
C ASN A 581 -8.47 -24.82 7.41
N ASP A 582 -8.55 -24.19 8.58
CA ASP A 582 -8.01 -24.73 9.84
C ASP A 582 -8.75 -26.02 10.26
N LEU A 583 -10.09 -26.05 10.16
CA LEU A 583 -10.88 -27.26 10.43
C LEU A 583 -10.53 -28.40 9.45
N LEU A 584 -10.41 -28.09 8.16
CA LEU A 584 -10.02 -29.07 7.13
C LEU A 584 -8.61 -29.61 7.39
N ALA A 585 -7.65 -28.74 7.77
CA ALA A 585 -6.28 -29.13 8.09
C ALA A 585 -6.20 -30.04 9.34
N GLN A 586 -7.16 -29.93 10.26
CA GLN A 586 -7.31 -30.84 11.41
C GLN A 586 -7.95 -32.18 11.04
N GLY A 587 -8.33 -32.40 9.77
CA GLY A 587 -8.99 -33.62 9.31
C GLY A 587 -10.46 -33.72 9.69
N ILE A 588 -11.11 -32.60 10.01
CA ILE A 588 -12.54 -32.57 10.31
C ILE A 588 -13.34 -32.79 9.03
N ALA A 589 -14.27 -33.75 9.05
CA ALA A 589 -15.16 -34.07 7.93
C ALA A 589 -16.24 -32.98 7.77
N VAL A 590 -15.88 -31.88 7.12
CA VAL A 590 -16.78 -30.78 6.76
C VAL A 590 -17.51 -31.12 5.46
N THR A 591 -18.79 -30.73 5.35
CA THR A 591 -19.49 -30.70 4.06
C THR A 591 -19.78 -29.27 3.62
N TRP A 592 -19.73 -29.01 2.33
CA TRP A 592 -19.90 -27.71 1.70
C TRP A 592 -21.27 -27.63 1.01
N ASP A 593 -22.01 -26.57 1.31
CA ASP A 593 -23.30 -26.25 0.72
C ASP A 593 -23.29 -24.76 0.37
N ASP A 594 -22.95 -24.45 -0.88
CA ASP A 594 -22.98 -23.11 -1.50
C ASP A 594 -22.68 -21.94 -0.56
N GLY A 595 -21.41 -21.75 -0.21
CA GLY A 595 -20.97 -20.68 0.71
C GLY A 595 -21.04 -21.05 2.19
N THR A 596 -21.65 -22.18 2.55
CA THR A 596 -21.79 -22.63 3.94
C THR A 596 -21.01 -23.93 4.21
N ALA A 597 -20.16 -23.90 5.25
CA ALA A 597 -19.48 -25.08 5.77
C ALA A 597 -20.26 -25.72 6.93
N ILE A 598 -20.66 -26.97 6.76
CA ILE A 598 -21.35 -27.76 7.78
C ILE A 598 -20.35 -28.62 8.55
N VAL A 599 -20.21 -28.33 9.83
CA VAL A 599 -19.28 -28.97 10.76
C VAL A 599 -20.03 -29.97 11.64
N PRO A 600 -19.57 -31.23 11.75
CA PRO A 600 -20.28 -32.26 12.48
C PRO A 600 -20.34 -31.97 13.98
N ALA A 601 -21.39 -32.48 14.64
CA ALA A 601 -21.60 -32.29 16.08
C ALA A 601 -20.43 -32.80 16.95
N THR A 602 -19.66 -33.77 16.45
CA THR A 602 -18.46 -34.32 17.10
C THR A 602 -17.28 -33.35 17.09
N ALA A 603 -17.22 -32.40 16.16
CA ALA A 603 -16.13 -31.43 15.99
C ALA A 603 -16.37 -30.08 16.68
N ARG A 604 -17.38 -29.99 17.56
CA ARG A 604 -17.77 -28.73 18.23
C ARG A 604 -16.66 -28.09 19.05
N GLN A 605 -15.72 -28.87 19.60
CA GLN A 605 -14.59 -28.31 20.33
C GLN A 605 -13.61 -27.62 19.39
N ALA A 606 -13.32 -28.22 18.23
CA ALA A 606 -12.53 -27.58 17.18
C ALA A 606 -13.23 -26.31 16.66
N ALA A 607 -14.55 -26.36 16.46
CA ALA A 607 -15.36 -25.20 16.09
C ALA A 607 -15.24 -24.05 17.12
N ARG A 608 -15.23 -24.36 18.43
CA ARG A 608 -14.99 -23.35 19.48
C ARG A 608 -13.58 -22.76 19.38
N THR A 609 -12.56 -23.59 19.18
CA THR A 609 -11.18 -23.12 19.03
C THR A 609 -11.02 -22.17 17.86
N VAL A 610 -11.60 -22.49 16.69
CA VAL A 610 -11.52 -21.60 15.52
C VAL A 610 -12.41 -20.36 15.67
N ALA A 611 -13.58 -20.49 16.32
CA ALA A 611 -14.43 -19.35 16.66
C ALA A 611 -13.72 -18.33 17.55
N ASP A 612 -13.02 -18.80 18.59
CA ASP A 612 -12.26 -17.95 19.51
C ASP A 612 -11.03 -17.33 18.81
N ARG A 613 -10.31 -18.14 18.01
CA ARG A 613 -9.08 -17.71 17.30
C ARG A 613 -9.36 -16.67 16.22
N TYR A 614 -10.36 -16.90 15.38
CA TYR A 614 -10.64 -16.07 14.21
C TYR A 614 -11.78 -15.07 14.43
N GLY A 615 -12.55 -15.22 15.51
CA GLY A 615 -13.73 -14.41 15.78
C GLY A 615 -14.95 -14.80 14.94
N VAL A 616 -14.99 -16.01 14.39
CA VAL A 616 -16.09 -16.45 13.51
C VAL A 616 -17.28 -16.97 14.30
N ALA A 617 -18.49 -16.74 13.80
CA ALA A 617 -19.72 -17.19 14.44
C ALA A 617 -20.28 -18.42 13.73
N PHE A 618 -20.61 -19.45 14.50
CA PHE A 618 -21.35 -20.62 14.03
C PHE A 618 -22.84 -20.47 14.34
N THR A 619 -23.67 -21.08 13.51
CA THR A 619 -25.11 -21.23 13.72
C THR A 619 -25.48 -22.73 13.77
N PRO A 620 -26.69 -23.11 14.23
CA PRO A 620 -27.15 -24.49 14.10
C PRO A 620 -27.36 -24.83 12.62
N ALA A 621 -26.82 -25.96 12.15
CA ALA A 621 -26.95 -26.37 10.74
C ALA A 621 -28.38 -26.76 10.33
N GLY A 622 -29.26 -27.08 11.29
CA GLY A 622 -30.61 -27.53 11.00
C GLY A 622 -30.61 -28.81 10.16
N THR A 623 -31.28 -28.76 8.99
CA THR A 623 -31.35 -29.85 8.01
C THR A 623 -30.39 -29.67 6.83
N ALA A 624 -29.52 -28.64 6.86
CA ALA A 624 -28.58 -28.39 5.78
C ALA A 624 -27.63 -29.58 5.60
N THR A 625 -27.42 -29.96 4.34
CA THR A 625 -26.51 -31.03 3.92
C THR A 625 -25.67 -30.53 2.78
N GLY A 626 -24.38 -30.83 2.78
CA GLY A 626 -23.48 -30.45 1.70
C GLY A 626 -22.75 -31.63 1.07
N THR A 627 -21.89 -31.34 0.09
CA THR A 627 -20.93 -32.30 -0.47
C THR A 627 -19.69 -32.37 0.43
N PRO A 628 -19.03 -33.53 0.60
CA PRO A 628 -17.78 -33.61 1.35
C PRO A 628 -16.73 -32.64 0.79
N LEU A 629 -16.11 -31.84 1.66
CA LEU A 629 -15.05 -30.91 1.29
C LEU A 629 -13.72 -31.37 1.89
N ALA A 630 -12.70 -31.50 1.03
CA ALA A 630 -11.33 -31.78 1.44
C ALA A 630 -10.49 -30.49 1.43
N PRO A 631 -9.31 -30.45 2.10
CA PRO A 631 -8.36 -29.35 1.93
C PRO A 631 -8.02 -29.13 0.45
N VAL A 632 -8.20 -27.91 -0.05
CA VAL A 632 -7.94 -27.58 -1.47
C VAL A 632 -6.47 -27.24 -1.69
N ARG A 633 -5.79 -28.04 -2.51
CA ARG A 633 -4.37 -27.86 -2.85
C ARG A 633 -4.24 -27.08 -4.15
N VAL A 634 -3.51 -25.96 -4.07
CA VAL A 634 -3.43 -24.99 -5.16
C VAL A 634 -2.03 -24.99 -5.78
N ALA A 635 -1.94 -25.24 -7.08
CA ALA A 635 -0.76 -24.86 -7.86
C ALA A 635 -0.98 -23.44 -8.36
N ALA A 636 -0.08 -22.50 -8.08
CA ALA A 636 -0.30 -21.09 -8.38
C ALA A 636 0.83 -20.48 -9.21
N ALA A 637 0.51 -20.09 -10.44
CA ALA A 637 1.32 -19.16 -11.22
C ALA A 637 0.79 -17.75 -10.98
N ALA A 638 1.27 -17.13 -9.90
CA ALA A 638 0.69 -15.90 -9.35
C ALA A 638 1.71 -14.88 -8.89
N SER A 639 1.29 -13.61 -8.81
CA SER A 639 2.15 -12.54 -8.28
C SER A 639 2.35 -12.72 -6.77
N ALA A 640 3.34 -12.04 -6.21
CA ALA A 640 3.76 -12.27 -4.81
C ALA A 640 2.65 -11.95 -3.79
N ASP A 641 1.87 -10.89 -4.04
CA ASP A 641 0.71 -10.49 -3.24
C ASP A 641 -0.41 -11.54 -3.26
N GLU A 642 -0.65 -12.17 -4.41
CA GLU A 642 -1.66 -13.23 -4.57
C GLU A 642 -1.20 -14.53 -3.88
N LEU A 643 0.07 -14.92 -4.05
CA LEU A 643 0.64 -16.05 -3.32
C LEU A 643 0.59 -15.84 -1.81
N PHE A 644 0.93 -14.62 -1.36
CA PHE A 644 0.84 -14.24 0.04
C PHE A 644 -0.60 -14.36 0.55
N THR A 645 -1.56 -13.81 -0.20
CA THR A 645 -2.99 -13.80 0.19
C THR A 645 -3.56 -15.22 0.25
N LEU A 646 -3.28 -16.08 -0.74
CA LEU A 646 -3.73 -17.47 -0.73
C LEU A 646 -3.18 -18.24 0.49
N ARG A 647 -1.92 -18.00 0.86
CA ARG A 647 -1.31 -18.58 2.06
C ARG A 647 -1.88 -17.98 3.36
N GLU A 648 -2.15 -16.68 3.39
CA GLU A 648 -2.81 -16.01 4.53
C GLU A 648 -4.20 -16.61 4.80
N LEU A 649 -4.93 -16.96 3.74
CA LEU A 649 -6.23 -17.64 3.79
C LEU A 649 -6.13 -19.10 4.25
N GLY A 650 -4.92 -19.66 4.39
CA GLY A 650 -4.68 -21.01 4.90
C GLY A 650 -4.68 -22.10 3.84
N PHE A 651 -4.65 -21.76 2.55
CA PHE A 651 -4.53 -22.75 1.49
C PHE A 651 -3.10 -23.33 1.42
N PRO A 652 -2.93 -24.64 1.19
CA PRO A 652 -1.66 -25.21 0.76
C PRO A 652 -1.38 -24.80 -0.70
N VAL A 653 -0.40 -23.92 -0.89
CA VAL A 653 -0.05 -23.34 -2.20
C VAL A 653 1.35 -23.75 -2.64
N THR A 654 1.44 -24.34 -3.83
CA THR A 654 2.68 -24.66 -4.54
C THR A 654 2.88 -23.67 -5.69
N PRO A 655 3.89 -22.78 -5.63
CA PRO A 655 4.18 -21.87 -6.74
C PRO A 655 4.59 -22.64 -7.99
N VAL A 656 4.06 -22.25 -9.16
CA VAL A 656 4.41 -22.80 -10.46
C VAL A 656 4.64 -21.69 -11.48
N SER A 657 5.31 -22.00 -12.58
CA SER A 657 5.58 -21.10 -13.69
C SER A 657 5.77 -21.90 -14.97
N THR A 658 5.82 -21.23 -16.12
CA THR A 658 6.16 -21.90 -17.39
C THR A 658 7.43 -22.74 -17.27
N ALA A 659 8.48 -22.20 -16.64
CA ALA A 659 9.75 -22.88 -16.45
C ALA A 659 9.62 -24.12 -15.55
N ILE A 660 8.90 -24.01 -14.43
CA ILE A 660 8.68 -25.12 -13.50
C ILE A 660 7.90 -26.24 -14.17
N LEU A 661 6.83 -25.93 -14.91
CA LEU A 661 6.05 -26.95 -15.61
C LEU A 661 6.88 -27.64 -16.70
N ASN A 662 7.69 -26.88 -17.44
CA ASN A 662 8.58 -27.43 -18.46
C ASN A 662 9.69 -28.33 -17.89
N ALA A 663 10.13 -28.10 -16.65
CA ALA A 663 11.08 -28.94 -15.95
C ALA A 663 10.49 -30.28 -15.46
N GLY A 664 9.15 -30.42 -15.48
CA GLY A 664 8.42 -31.57 -14.97
C GLY A 664 7.80 -31.28 -13.61
N PHE A 665 6.47 -31.23 -13.56
CA PHE A 665 5.69 -30.94 -12.36
C PHE A 665 4.75 -32.11 -12.03
N ASP A 666 4.66 -32.47 -10.74
CA ASP A 666 3.77 -33.51 -10.25
C ASP A 666 2.40 -32.93 -9.86
N TRP A 667 1.40 -33.23 -10.69
CA TRP A 667 0.02 -32.79 -10.51
C TRP A 667 -0.78 -33.62 -9.49
N SER A 668 -0.27 -34.76 -8.99
CA SER A 668 -0.99 -35.62 -8.05
C SER A 668 -1.35 -34.91 -6.74
N ALA A 669 -0.58 -33.88 -6.40
CA ALA A 669 -0.76 -33.03 -5.24
C ALA A 669 -1.64 -31.79 -5.48
N THR A 670 -2.31 -31.67 -6.63
CA THR A 670 -3.00 -30.44 -7.05
C THR A 670 -4.49 -30.70 -7.31
N ASP A 671 -5.35 -29.82 -6.78
CA ASP A 671 -6.80 -29.84 -7.02
C ASP A 671 -7.21 -28.68 -7.94
N VAL A 672 -6.58 -27.51 -7.77
CA VAL A 672 -6.86 -26.31 -8.59
C VAL A 672 -5.57 -25.65 -9.06
N LEU A 673 -5.52 -25.30 -10.34
CA LEU A 673 -4.49 -24.44 -10.93
C LEU A 673 -4.96 -22.98 -10.94
N TYR A 674 -4.24 -22.09 -10.26
CA TYR A 674 -4.47 -20.65 -10.28
C TYR A 674 -3.48 -19.98 -11.25
N VAL A 675 -3.98 -19.27 -12.26
CA VAL A 675 -3.16 -18.65 -13.32
C VAL A 675 -3.43 -17.16 -13.45
N SER A 676 -2.42 -16.37 -13.12
CA SER A 676 -2.57 -14.93 -13.02
C SER A 676 -1.28 -14.17 -13.40
N SER A 677 -0.12 -14.85 -13.36
CA SER A 677 1.16 -14.36 -13.89
C SER A 677 2.11 -15.50 -14.29
N GLY A 678 3.13 -15.23 -15.12
CA GLY A 678 4.28 -16.13 -15.33
C GLY A 678 4.05 -17.49 -16.00
N LEU A 679 2.80 -17.82 -16.37
CA LEU A 679 2.47 -19.07 -17.06
C LEU A 679 1.91 -18.79 -18.46
N SER A 680 2.68 -19.18 -19.48
CA SER A 680 2.30 -19.12 -20.89
C SER A 680 2.11 -20.54 -21.43
N HIS A 681 0.87 -20.89 -21.74
CA HIS A 681 0.53 -22.18 -22.34
C HIS A 681 1.27 -22.41 -23.68
N ALA A 682 1.42 -21.35 -24.49
CA ALA A 682 2.13 -21.41 -25.76
C ALA A 682 3.62 -21.76 -25.60
N ALA A 683 4.23 -21.38 -24.48
CA ALA A 683 5.63 -21.66 -24.17
C ALA A 683 5.85 -23.02 -23.45
N LEU A 684 4.79 -23.77 -23.16
CA LEU A 684 4.92 -25.11 -22.62
C LEU A 684 5.46 -26.09 -23.67
N ASN A 685 6.39 -26.95 -23.27
CA ASN A 685 6.86 -28.06 -24.07
C ASN A 685 5.79 -29.17 -24.14
N GLN A 686 5.97 -30.14 -25.04
CA GLN A 686 4.97 -31.18 -25.27
C GLN A 686 4.65 -32.00 -24.01
N ALA A 687 5.67 -32.36 -23.22
CA ALA A 687 5.47 -33.15 -22.00
C ALA A 687 4.65 -32.38 -20.95
N ALA A 688 4.95 -31.09 -20.75
CA ALA A 688 4.22 -30.22 -19.83
C ALA A 688 2.77 -30.01 -20.28
N ARG A 689 2.52 -29.85 -21.59
CA ARG A 689 1.15 -29.76 -22.14
C ARG A 689 0.36 -31.04 -21.91
N THR A 690 0.93 -32.20 -22.21
CA THR A 690 0.26 -33.49 -21.98
C THR A 690 -0.05 -33.72 -20.50
N ALA A 691 0.87 -33.34 -19.59
CA ALA A 691 0.64 -33.44 -18.16
C ALA A 691 -0.48 -32.49 -17.69
N LEU A 692 -0.50 -31.25 -18.19
CA LEU A 692 -1.56 -30.29 -17.92
C LEU A 692 -2.92 -30.77 -18.43
N GLU A 693 -2.99 -31.29 -19.67
CA GLU A 693 -4.22 -31.85 -20.24
C GLU A 693 -4.77 -33.00 -19.39
N ALA A 694 -3.90 -33.88 -18.89
CA ALA A 694 -4.29 -34.96 -17.99
C ALA A 694 -4.84 -34.43 -16.66
N PHE A 695 -4.23 -33.38 -16.09
CA PHE A 695 -4.73 -32.72 -14.88
C PHE A 695 -6.12 -32.12 -15.09
N LEU A 696 -6.38 -31.46 -16.23
CA LEU A 696 -7.67 -30.81 -16.53
C LEU A 696 -8.86 -31.78 -16.55
N ALA A 697 -8.65 -33.09 -16.72
CA ALA A 697 -9.73 -34.07 -16.59
C ALA A 697 -10.22 -34.26 -15.13
N THR A 698 -9.42 -33.86 -14.16
CA THR A 698 -9.67 -34.10 -12.72
C THR A 698 -9.51 -32.88 -11.82
N GLY A 699 -8.93 -31.78 -12.32
CA GLY A 699 -8.67 -30.56 -11.55
C GLY A 699 -9.32 -29.31 -12.14
N GLY A 700 -9.51 -28.30 -11.30
CA GLY A 700 -10.11 -27.02 -11.68
C GLY A 700 -9.07 -25.98 -12.10
N VAL A 701 -9.53 -24.91 -12.73
CA VAL A 701 -8.69 -23.76 -13.12
C VAL A 701 -9.34 -22.45 -12.68
N ILE A 702 -8.58 -21.60 -12.01
CA ILE A 702 -8.97 -20.22 -11.78
C ILE A 702 -8.00 -19.32 -12.52
N THR A 703 -8.52 -18.38 -13.27
CA THR A 703 -7.68 -17.42 -14.00
C THR A 703 -8.03 -15.99 -13.64
N ARG A 704 -7.03 -15.11 -13.74
CA ARG A 704 -7.19 -13.69 -13.44
C ARG A 704 -6.32 -12.84 -14.37
N GLY A 705 -6.84 -11.68 -14.74
CA GLY A 705 -6.12 -10.71 -15.56
C GLY A 705 -5.72 -11.23 -16.94
N ARG A 706 -4.83 -10.49 -17.62
CA ARG A 706 -4.49 -10.76 -19.03
C ARG A 706 -3.82 -12.11 -19.23
N THR A 707 -2.91 -12.48 -18.34
CA THR A 707 -2.22 -13.78 -18.38
C THR A 707 -3.21 -14.93 -18.23
N GLY A 708 -4.12 -14.83 -17.26
CA GLY A 708 -5.17 -15.81 -17.05
C GLY A 708 -6.12 -15.95 -18.24
N ALA A 709 -6.60 -14.83 -18.78
CA ALA A 709 -7.46 -14.81 -19.96
C ALA A 709 -6.78 -15.43 -21.20
N THR A 710 -5.50 -15.11 -21.41
CA THR A 710 -4.70 -15.69 -22.50
C THR A 710 -4.52 -17.20 -22.31
N PHE A 711 -4.30 -17.64 -21.07
CA PHE A 711 -4.22 -19.06 -20.73
C PHE A 711 -5.55 -19.78 -21.01
N ASN A 712 -6.69 -19.21 -20.63
CA ASN A 712 -8.02 -19.77 -20.91
C ASN A 712 -8.21 -20.05 -22.40
N THR A 713 -7.94 -19.06 -23.26
CA THR A 713 -8.05 -19.23 -24.71
C THR A 713 -7.06 -20.25 -25.24
N ALA A 714 -5.80 -20.19 -24.82
CA ALA A 714 -4.75 -21.06 -25.34
C ALA A 714 -4.90 -22.54 -24.92
N ALA A 715 -5.50 -22.81 -23.75
CA ALA A 715 -5.76 -24.15 -23.24
C ALA A 715 -7.13 -24.72 -23.65
N GLY A 716 -7.93 -23.93 -24.40
CA GLY A 716 -9.26 -24.32 -24.85
C GLY A 716 -10.22 -24.62 -23.69
N LEU A 717 -10.24 -23.74 -22.68
CA LEU A 717 -11.11 -23.87 -21.50
C LEU A 717 -12.53 -23.35 -21.81
N LEU A 718 -12.92 -22.18 -21.32
CA LEU A 718 -14.25 -21.62 -21.57
C LEU A 718 -14.29 -20.76 -22.84
N THR A 719 -15.41 -20.82 -23.55
CA THR A 719 -15.71 -19.93 -24.68
C THR A 719 -16.09 -18.55 -24.16
N ALA A 720 -15.10 -17.67 -24.02
CA ALA A 720 -15.30 -16.28 -23.63
C ALA A 720 -14.29 -15.36 -24.35
N THR A 721 -14.80 -14.35 -25.03
CA THR A 721 -13.98 -13.30 -25.66
C THR A 721 -13.59 -12.27 -24.61
N THR A 722 -12.29 -12.16 -24.34
CA THR A 722 -11.76 -11.17 -23.39
C THR A 722 -11.62 -9.81 -24.05
N VAL A 723 -12.16 -8.78 -23.42
CA VAL A 723 -11.98 -7.38 -23.82
C VAL A 723 -11.17 -6.67 -22.74
N ALA A 724 -10.07 -6.05 -23.16
CA ALA A 724 -9.17 -5.35 -22.26
C ALA A 724 -9.49 -3.84 -22.21
N GLY A 725 -9.65 -3.33 -20.99
CA GLY A 725 -9.69 -1.91 -20.74
C GLY A 725 -8.30 -1.27 -20.79
N ASN A 726 -8.25 0.02 -20.45
CA ASN A 726 -7.00 0.76 -20.34
C ASN A 726 -6.13 0.10 -19.26
N ALA A 727 -4.85 -0.13 -19.55
CA ALA A 727 -3.94 -0.80 -18.63
C ALA A 727 -3.71 0.04 -17.35
N ASP A 728 -3.91 1.36 -17.45
CA ASP A 728 -3.78 2.30 -16.34
C ASP A 728 -5.11 2.52 -15.62
N GLY A 729 -6.18 1.90 -16.16
CA GLY A 729 -7.51 1.88 -15.57
C GLY A 729 -7.46 1.20 -14.21
N ASN A 730 -7.95 1.86 -13.17
CA ASN A 730 -7.98 1.31 -11.83
C ASN A 730 -9.04 1.99 -10.95
N GLY A 731 -9.49 1.30 -9.91
CA GLY A 731 -10.39 1.88 -8.92
C GLY A 731 -11.40 0.92 -8.28
N VAL A 732 -12.29 1.51 -7.50
CA VAL A 732 -13.45 0.83 -6.90
C VAL A 732 -14.58 0.85 -7.92
N VAL A 733 -15.12 -0.32 -8.24
CA VAL A 733 -16.23 -0.48 -9.17
C VAL A 733 -17.48 -1.01 -8.48
N ARG A 734 -18.65 -0.58 -8.95
CA ARG A 734 -19.93 -1.19 -8.60
C ARG A 734 -20.16 -2.41 -9.47
N VAL A 735 -20.56 -3.50 -8.82
CA VAL A 735 -20.82 -4.79 -9.46
C VAL A 735 -22.17 -5.34 -9.04
N VAL A 736 -22.74 -6.17 -9.90
CA VAL A 736 -23.98 -6.92 -9.66
C VAL A 736 -23.63 -8.39 -9.74
N SER A 737 -23.84 -9.11 -8.64
CA SER A 737 -23.58 -10.56 -8.55
C SER A 737 -24.88 -11.33 -8.72
N ALA A 738 -24.77 -12.59 -9.16
CA ALA A 738 -25.92 -13.50 -9.17
C ALA A 738 -26.39 -13.88 -7.74
N ASP A 739 -25.48 -13.86 -6.78
CA ASP A 739 -25.74 -14.08 -5.36
C ASP A 739 -25.75 -12.75 -4.58
N ASP A 740 -26.84 -12.51 -3.83
CA ASP A 740 -27.05 -11.34 -2.99
C ASP A 740 -26.08 -11.28 -1.78
N GLY A 741 -25.38 -12.37 -1.46
CA GLY A 741 -24.40 -12.46 -0.37
C GLY A 741 -23.03 -11.82 -0.68
N LEU A 742 -22.72 -11.59 -1.96
CA LEU A 742 -21.43 -11.02 -2.37
C LEU A 742 -21.36 -9.49 -2.19
N PRO A 743 -20.15 -8.92 -2.02
CA PRO A 743 -19.98 -7.47 -1.96
C PRO A 743 -20.50 -6.79 -3.24
N GLY A 744 -21.31 -5.73 -3.11
CA GLY A 744 -21.78 -4.90 -4.23
C GLY A 744 -20.71 -4.00 -4.87
N HIS A 745 -19.46 -4.11 -4.41
CA HIS A 745 -18.31 -3.41 -4.95
C HIS A 745 -17.16 -4.38 -5.18
N SER A 746 -16.36 -4.12 -6.21
CA SER A 746 -15.13 -4.84 -6.50
C SER A 746 -13.98 -3.86 -6.77
N PHE A 747 -12.79 -4.39 -7.00
CA PHE A 747 -11.62 -3.60 -7.35
C PHE A 747 -11.12 -3.97 -8.74
N VAL A 748 -10.66 -2.99 -9.50
CA VAL A 748 -10.02 -3.20 -10.80
C VAL A 748 -8.65 -2.54 -10.86
N TYR A 749 -7.74 -3.21 -11.56
CA TYR A 749 -6.45 -2.69 -12.00
C TYR A 749 -6.15 -3.33 -13.35
N SER A 750 -5.94 -2.55 -14.39
CA SER A 750 -5.94 -3.04 -15.78
C SER A 750 -7.21 -3.86 -16.11
N PRO A 751 -8.43 -3.28 -15.95
CA PRO A 751 -9.70 -3.99 -15.98
C PRO A 751 -9.92 -4.81 -17.25
N LEU A 752 -10.59 -5.96 -17.08
CA LEU A 752 -11.07 -6.81 -18.17
C LEU A 752 -12.56 -7.11 -18.01
N TRP A 753 -13.22 -7.44 -19.11
CA TRP A 753 -14.56 -8.02 -19.13
C TRP A 753 -14.69 -9.08 -20.22
N PHE A 754 -15.73 -9.90 -20.11
CA PHE A 754 -15.96 -11.04 -20.98
C PHE A 754 -17.22 -10.84 -21.83
N THR A 755 -17.10 -11.16 -23.12
CA THR A 755 -18.18 -11.09 -24.12
C THR A 755 -18.20 -12.38 -24.95
N GLY A 756 -19.20 -12.55 -25.82
CA GLY A 756 -19.27 -13.73 -26.70
C GLY A 756 -19.23 -15.05 -25.92
N LEU A 757 -20.02 -15.13 -24.85
CA LEU A 757 -20.02 -16.24 -23.91
C LEU A 757 -20.67 -17.48 -24.54
N GLY A 758 -20.03 -18.64 -24.42
CA GLY A 758 -20.57 -19.93 -24.83
C GLY A 758 -21.70 -20.43 -23.92
N PRO A 759 -22.45 -21.46 -24.35
CA PRO A 759 -23.55 -22.05 -23.58
C PRO A 759 -23.10 -22.68 -22.25
N GLU A 760 -21.82 -23.04 -22.11
CA GLU A 760 -21.21 -23.59 -20.90
C GLU A 760 -20.88 -22.53 -19.83
N VAL A 761 -20.99 -21.24 -20.19
CA VAL A 761 -20.52 -20.13 -19.37
C VAL A 761 -21.67 -19.51 -18.58
N THR A 762 -21.47 -19.39 -17.27
CA THR A 762 -22.34 -18.66 -16.35
C THR A 762 -21.72 -17.33 -15.97
N VAL A 763 -22.54 -16.27 -15.95
CA VAL A 763 -22.10 -14.95 -15.45
C VAL A 763 -22.30 -14.91 -13.95
N GLU A 764 -21.20 -14.86 -13.21
CA GLU A 764 -21.21 -14.79 -11.74
C GLU A 764 -21.35 -13.35 -11.26
N GLN A 765 -20.74 -12.42 -12.00
CA GLN A 765 -20.73 -11.01 -11.67
C GLN A 765 -20.61 -10.16 -12.94
N SER A 766 -21.35 -9.06 -12.99
CA SER A 766 -21.25 -8.04 -14.03
C SER A 766 -20.89 -6.68 -13.43
N TYR A 767 -20.24 -5.83 -14.22
CA TYR A 767 -20.17 -4.40 -13.89
C TYR A 767 -21.57 -3.79 -13.90
N ALA A 768 -21.84 -2.84 -13.02
CA ALA A 768 -23.13 -2.16 -12.98
C ALA A 768 -23.46 -1.48 -14.33
N ALA A 769 -24.73 -1.49 -14.71
CA ALA A 769 -25.20 -0.83 -15.94
C ALA A 769 -25.10 0.70 -15.85
N ASP A 770 -25.29 1.24 -14.65
CA ASP A 770 -25.24 2.68 -14.37
C ASP A 770 -24.03 2.99 -13.46
N GLY A 771 -23.14 3.86 -13.94
CA GLY A 771 -21.99 4.35 -13.17
C GLY A 771 -21.11 3.25 -12.57
N PRO A 772 -20.47 2.39 -13.39
CA PRO A 772 -19.69 1.26 -12.88
C PRO A 772 -18.45 1.71 -12.10
N LEU A 773 -17.83 2.86 -12.38
CA LEU A 773 -16.73 3.39 -11.57
C LEU A 773 -17.29 4.23 -10.41
N VAL A 774 -16.94 3.85 -9.18
CA VAL A 774 -17.29 4.62 -7.97
C VAL A 774 -16.20 5.62 -7.63
N ALA A 775 -14.94 5.16 -7.69
CA ALA A 775 -13.77 5.97 -7.45
C ALA A 775 -12.56 5.41 -8.20
N GLY A 776 -11.71 6.30 -8.70
CA GLY A 776 -10.49 5.94 -9.41
C GLY A 776 -10.38 6.64 -10.76
N HIS A 777 -9.62 6.03 -11.67
CA HIS A 777 -9.33 6.54 -12.99
C HIS A 777 -9.52 5.42 -14.01
N TRP A 778 -10.54 5.50 -14.86
CA TRP A 778 -10.79 4.53 -15.92
C TRP A 778 -11.51 5.15 -17.13
N ARG A 779 -10.70 5.63 -18.07
CA ARG A 779 -11.12 6.17 -19.37
C ARG A 779 -10.42 5.44 -20.52
N PRO A 780 -10.99 5.46 -21.74
CA PRO A 780 -10.25 5.07 -22.93
C PRO A 780 -9.00 5.95 -23.10
N ARG A 781 -8.00 5.43 -23.81
CA ARG A 781 -6.85 6.23 -24.26
C ARG A 781 -7.29 7.31 -25.23
N GLU A 782 -6.43 8.30 -25.46
CA GLU A 782 -6.73 9.43 -26.37
C GLU A 782 -7.01 8.97 -27.81
N ASP A 783 -6.39 7.87 -28.25
CA ASP A 783 -6.63 7.24 -29.56
C ASP A 783 -7.93 6.41 -29.61
N GLY A 784 -8.70 6.38 -28.52
CA GLY A 784 -9.95 5.61 -28.38
C GLY A 784 -9.75 4.14 -28.03
N SER A 785 -8.51 3.67 -27.84
CA SER A 785 -8.18 2.28 -27.51
C SER A 785 -8.30 1.96 -26.01
N GLY A 786 -8.33 0.65 -25.69
CA GLY A 786 -8.32 0.13 -24.31
C GLY A 786 -9.54 0.59 -23.51
N GLY A 787 -10.75 0.17 -23.90
CA GLY A 787 -12.03 0.74 -23.43
C GLY A 787 -12.11 1.19 -21.96
N GLY A 788 -12.92 2.22 -21.73
CA GLY A 788 -13.16 2.81 -20.42
C GLY A 788 -14.34 2.18 -19.67
N GLN A 789 -14.67 2.78 -18.54
CA GLN A 789 -15.80 2.39 -17.70
C GLN A 789 -17.13 2.31 -18.47
N GLU A 790 -17.33 3.15 -19.49
CA GLU A 790 -18.56 3.18 -20.30
C GLU A 790 -18.75 1.91 -21.12
N GLN A 791 -17.67 1.35 -21.68
CA GLN A 791 -17.73 0.12 -22.47
C GLN A 791 -17.96 -1.12 -21.61
N ALA A 792 -17.61 -1.07 -20.32
CA ALA A 792 -17.77 -2.18 -19.40
C ALA A 792 -19.18 -2.28 -18.79
N ARG A 793 -20.04 -1.26 -18.96
CA ARG A 793 -21.40 -1.23 -18.39
C ARG A 793 -22.20 -2.50 -18.71
N GLY A 794 -22.67 -3.18 -17.67
CA GLY A 794 -23.46 -4.41 -17.77
C GLY A 794 -22.70 -5.63 -18.28
N GLN A 795 -21.41 -5.51 -18.60
CA GLN A 795 -20.60 -6.61 -19.11
C GLN A 795 -20.17 -7.56 -17.99
N ALA A 796 -19.96 -8.83 -18.35
CA ALA A 796 -19.53 -9.85 -17.41
C ALA A 796 -18.11 -9.55 -16.90
N ALA A 797 -17.98 -9.40 -15.58
CA ALA A 797 -16.74 -9.13 -14.87
C ALA A 797 -16.11 -10.41 -14.31
N VAL A 798 -16.94 -11.38 -13.91
CA VAL A 798 -16.53 -12.71 -13.47
C VAL A 798 -17.45 -13.73 -14.13
N VAL A 799 -16.85 -14.76 -14.73
CA VAL A 799 -17.59 -15.87 -15.35
C VAL A 799 -17.07 -17.21 -14.84
N SER A 800 -17.95 -18.20 -14.79
CA SER A 800 -17.61 -19.58 -14.45
C SER A 800 -18.14 -20.53 -15.53
N GLY A 801 -17.72 -21.79 -15.49
CA GLY A 801 -18.26 -22.82 -16.36
C GLY A 801 -17.51 -24.13 -16.21
N ARG A 802 -17.91 -25.11 -17.02
CA ARG A 802 -17.18 -26.38 -17.15
C ARG A 802 -16.79 -26.58 -18.60
N ASP A 803 -15.53 -26.88 -18.84
CA ASP A 803 -15.05 -27.16 -20.19
C ASP A 803 -15.50 -28.58 -20.65
N GLU A 804 -15.18 -28.93 -21.90
CA GLU A 804 -15.54 -30.24 -22.48
C GLU A 804 -14.90 -31.44 -21.76
N ARG A 805 -13.80 -31.23 -21.03
CA ARG A 805 -13.12 -32.26 -20.22
C ARG A 805 -13.76 -32.42 -18.84
N GLY A 806 -14.62 -31.48 -18.45
CA GLY A 806 -15.25 -31.41 -17.13
C GLY A 806 -14.47 -30.60 -16.10
N ALA A 807 -13.42 -29.88 -16.51
CA ALA A 807 -12.66 -28.97 -15.66
C ALA A 807 -13.57 -27.82 -15.21
N ALA A 808 -13.62 -27.54 -13.91
CA ALA A 808 -14.34 -26.39 -13.39
C ALA A 808 -13.48 -25.12 -13.52
N VAL A 809 -13.96 -24.13 -14.27
CA VAL A 809 -13.18 -22.94 -14.63
C VAL A 809 -13.85 -21.67 -14.11
N VAL A 810 -13.07 -20.76 -13.51
CA VAL A 810 -13.51 -19.41 -13.13
C VAL A 810 -12.54 -18.38 -13.71
N LEU A 811 -13.07 -17.34 -14.36
CA LEU A 811 -12.29 -16.24 -14.94
C LEU A 811 -12.63 -14.92 -14.23
N PHE A 812 -11.63 -14.28 -13.64
CA PHE A 812 -11.74 -12.97 -13.00
C PHE A 812 -11.23 -11.86 -13.94
N GLY A 813 -12.11 -10.94 -14.30
CA GLY A 813 -11.77 -9.66 -14.94
C GLY A 813 -11.51 -8.52 -13.95
N THR A 814 -11.84 -8.75 -12.68
CA THR A 814 -11.54 -7.89 -11.52
C THR A 814 -10.28 -8.37 -10.79
N GLU A 815 -9.85 -7.61 -9.78
CA GLU A 815 -8.58 -7.79 -9.06
C GLU A 815 -8.82 -8.02 -7.54
N PRO A 816 -9.40 -9.16 -7.14
CA PRO A 816 -9.90 -9.39 -5.78
C PRO A 816 -8.81 -9.57 -4.70
N MET A 817 -7.54 -9.78 -5.08
CA MET A 817 -6.42 -9.97 -4.15
C MET A 817 -5.33 -8.90 -4.28
N PHE A 818 -5.58 -7.84 -5.06
CA PHE A 818 -4.58 -6.83 -5.38
C PHE A 818 -3.90 -6.25 -4.14
N ARG A 819 -2.58 -6.42 -4.03
CA ARG A 819 -1.73 -5.90 -2.94
C ARG A 819 -2.27 -6.21 -1.53
N ASN A 820 -2.99 -7.32 -1.38
CA ASN A 820 -3.64 -7.72 -0.12
C ASN A 820 -4.65 -6.68 0.43
N HIS A 821 -5.12 -5.75 -0.40
CA HIS A 821 -5.99 -4.65 0.02
C HIS A 821 -7.49 -5.00 0.00
N PRO A 822 -8.10 -5.52 -1.08
CA PRO A 822 -9.55 -5.78 -1.13
C PRO A 822 -9.99 -6.99 -0.28
N LYS A 823 -9.71 -6.99 1.02
CA LYS A 823 -9.89 -8.12 1.95
C LYS A 823 -11.31 -8.65 1.99
N GLY A 824 -12.30 -7.81 1.70
CA GLY A 824 -13.71 -8.20 1.62
C GLY A 824 -14.05 -9.02 0.37
N LEU A 825 -13.16 -9.09 -0.62
CA LEU A 825 -13.29 -9.87 -1.85
C LEU A 825 -12.58 -11.23 -1.76
N PHE A 826 -11.78 -11.48 -0.72
CA PHE A 826 -10.99 -12.72 -0.60
C PHE A 826 -11.86 -13.98 -0.54
N ALA A 827 -13.04 -13.88 0.07
CA ALA A 827 -14.01 -14.97 0.12
C ALA A 827 -14.53 -15.35 -1.28
N GLN A 828 -14.56 -14.43 -2.24
CA GLN A 828 -14.95 -14.72 -3.62
C GLN A 828 -13.95 -15.67 -4.29
N VAL A 829 -12.65 -15.45 -4.09
CA VAL A 829 -11.60 -16.33 -4.62
C VAL A 829 -11.61 -17.68 -3.89
N ALA A 830 -11.80 -17.68 -2.58
CA ALA A 830 -11.92 -18.91 -1.80
C ALA A 830 -13.15 -19.74 -2.21
N GLY A 831 -14.29 -19.09 -2.43
CA GLY A 831 -15.51 -19.73 -2.94
C GLY A 831 -15.28 -20.39 -4.30
N ALA A 832 -14.59 -19.69 -5.22
CA ALA A 832 -14.19 -20.27 -6.50
C ALA A 832 -13.27 -21.49 -6.33
N LEU A 833 -12.30 -21.45 -5.39
CA LEU A 833 -11.43 -22.59 -5.10
C LEU A 833 -12.21 -23.80 -4.56
N TYR A 834 -13.10 -23.58 -3.60
CA TYR A 834 -13.93 -24.66 -3.04
C TYR A 834 -14.86 -25.24 -4.10
N TRP A 835 -15.57 -24.40 -4.84
CA TRP A 835 -16.45 -24.82 -5.92
C TRP A 835 -15.69 -25.63 -6.96
N SER A 836 -14.60 -25.09 -7.51
CA SER A 836 -13.79 -25.75 -8.53
C SER A 836 -13.27 -27.11 -8.06
N SER A 837 -12.85 -27.23 -6.80
CA SER A 837 -12.41 -28.52 -6.24
C SER A 837 -13.55 -29.53 -6.05
N SER A 838 -14.76 -29.06 -5.75
CA SER A 838 -15.89 -29.92 -5.38
C SER A 838 -16.67 -30.49 -6.56
N VAL A 839 -16.65 -29.82 -7.71
CA VAL A 839 -17.45 -30.20 -8.89
C VAL A 839 -16.63 -30.81 -10.02
N THR A 840 -15.30 -30.77 -9.95
CA THR A 840 -14.46 -31.36 -11.00
C THR A 840 -14.56 -32.89 -10.99
N GLY A 841 -14.66 -33.50 -12.17
CA GLY A 841 -14.83 -34.95 -12.33
C GLY A 841 -16.27 -35.47 -12.19
N ALA A 842 -17.23 -34.63 -11.79
CA ALA A 842 -18.66 -34.98 -11.88
C ALA A 842 -19.11 -35.02 -13.35
N ALA A 843 -20.03 -35.91 -13.74
CA ALA A 843 -20.53 -35.98 -15.11
C ALA A 843 -21.05 -34.60 -15.57
N VAL A 844 -20.69 -34.17 -16.79
CA VAL A 844 -21.24 -32.95 -17.38
C VAL A 844 -22.70 -33.23 -17.72
N THR A 845 -23.61 -32.83 -16.84
CA THR A 845 -25.03 -32.75 -17.20
C THR A 845 -25.20 -31.44 -17.95
N THR A 846 -25.16 -31.49 -19.29
CA THR A 846 -25.68 -30.40 -20.11
C THR A 846 -27.10 -30.04 -19.64
N PRO A 847 -27.42 -28.74 -19.43
CA PRO A 847 -28.79 -28.30 -19.19
C PRO A 847 -29.76 -28.75 -20.28
#